data_AF-Q4DCI4-F1
#
_entry.id   AF-Q4DCI4-F1
#
_cell.length_a   1.000
_cell.length_b   1.000
_cell.length_c   1.000
_cell.angle_alpha   90.00
_cell.angle_beta   90.00
_cell.angle_gamma   90.00
#
_symmetry.space_group_name_H-M   'P 1'
#
loop_
_entity.id
_entity.type
_entity.pdbx_description
1 polymer ?
#
loop_
_entity_poly.entity_id
_entity_poly.type
_entity_poly.pdbx_seq_one_letter_code
_entity_poly.pdbx_strand_id
1 'polypeptide(L)'
;MKPRDIWKLMTEMVSRSLQDSLINSPELILEETLENCTALDEEERVLVRETVLGTLHFEKVCEGILNGYADCLRRILRDKTSMYIAAYLMVFQYTVLGGHRIRELLYRCTTTPRLLEYLEYMLNPQSLMEYSSPYWNKHYDMNFITSTILRPLLEITPHVRKDVIQWLLDKTAARVVRDDETEDVNIPTTRTVAAHAPRVKNDLDERPGKVPPAEVRAMLHTIPEKRPPRIDFTKAPDIVAKSGCSPTEPIGFSFLTRERRQKANTVEQPACQAESPKPTRKEWRQMLYKPVTVHMTAGAIRREAQTYLKRMEERKKSLGEMEAVLRNSQEFEVWQRQEKARETQQREAELLNRKAQIEFASHNAVQKRKAVEEMKRMVSSQVRADIASQLESFSAERDCEAARQRNQTAKMRRELEVNRRKAVEQAQRDRLTAAANAKAENMRLREDALEEEERIQTQRIILIQEIRQLRERNRQRQAEIQERNIRLQKENLEDSMYGGMGISMLREKLRQAKEESAQLEEERRAHFGALRQKEREKVEALSVLCANWRQNTRRARDEEMKSKQQEAARLKSNKNEEDARRALLLCDALKQKRKDRRTEFFALKAEERRRNNELLLLAKGTSDMEEKHWSQQELGAINRLTVRQNKEFRSGF
;
A
#
# COMPACT_ATOMS: atom_id res chain seq x y z
N MET A 1 1.07 -50.89 -35.10
CA MET A 1 1.23 -50.44 -33.68
C MET A 1 0.27 -49.27 -33.37
N LYS A 2 -0.03 -48.85 -32.12
CA LYS A 2 -0.81 -47.59 -31.93
C LYS A 2 0.06 -46.41 -32.41
N PRO A 3 -0.49 -45.38 -33.08
CA PRO A 3 0.31 -44.27 -33.63
C PRO A 3 1.15 -43.53 -32.59
N ARG A 4 0.68 -43.51 -31.34
CA ARG A 4 1.43 -42.97 -30.19
C ARG A 4 2.72 -43.74 -29.90
N ASP A 5 2.70 -45.06 -30.04
CA ASP A 5 3.86 -45.89 -29.74
C ASP A 5 4.89 -45.81 -30.88
N ILE A 6 4.43 -45.69 -32.12
CA ILE A 6 5.27 -45.36 -33.30
C ILE A 6 5.95 -44.01 -33.09
N TRP A 7 5.20 -42.99 -32.65
CA TRP A 7 5.77 -41.67 -32.36
C TRP A 7 6.86 -41.73 -31.29
N LYS A 8 6.61 -42.44 -30.19
CA LYS A 8 7.60 -42.62 -29.12
C LYS A 8 8.87 -43.29 -29.63
N LEU A 9 8.71 -44.35 -30.43
CA LEU A 9 9.83 -45.05 -31.04
C LEU A 9 10.67 -44.09 -31.91
N MET A 10 10.03 -43.32 -32.80
CA MET A 10 10.73 -42.31 -33.62
C MET A 10 11.45 -41.27 -32.75
N THR A 11 10.81 -40.76 -31.69
CA THR A 11 11.45 -39.79 -30.79
C THR A 11 12.64 -40.38 -30.04
N GLU A 12 12.57 -41.64 -29.64
CA GLU A 12 13.66 -42.33 -28.95
C GLU A 12 14.83 -42.56 -29.91
N MET A 13 14.57 -43.03 -31.14
CA MET A 13 15.59 -43.23 -32.17
C MET A 13 16.30 -41.94 -32.56
N VAL A 14 15.54 -40.85 -32.81
CA VAL A 14 16.16 -39.54 -33.12
C VAL A 14 16.92 -39.01 -31.91
N SER A 15 16.38 -39.16 -30.68
CA SER A 15 17.08 -38.69 -29.48
C SER A 15 18.39 -39.44 -29.25
N ARG A 16 18.41 -40.76 -29.43
CA ARG A 16 19.65 -41.57 -29.35
C ARG A 16 20.62 -41.16 -30.45
N SER A 17 20.16 -41.06 -31.69
CA SER A 17 21.02 -40.69 -32.82
C SER A 17 21.64 -39.30 -32.68
N LEU A 18 20.92 -38.32 -32.10
CA LEU A 18 21.47 -36.99 -31.84
C LEU A 18 22.48 -36.97 -30.68
N GLN A 19 22.30 -37.83 -29.67
CA GLN A 19 23.22 -37.95 -28.53
C GLN A 19 24.49 -38.73 -28.89
N ASP A 20 24.34 -39.81 -29.65
CA ASP A 20 25.41 -40.76 -29.99
C ASP A 20 26.09 -40.43 -31.34
N SER A 21 25.76 -39.29 -31.96
CA SER A 21 26.25 -38.84 -33.28
C SER A 21 27.78 -38.79 -33.44
N LEU A 22 28.52 -38.93 -32.34
CA LEU A 22 29.98 -38.97 -32.33
C LEU A 22 30.59 -40.39 -32.46
N ILE A 23 29.81 -41.45 -32.22
CA ILE A 23 30.35 -42.82 -32.04
C ILE A 23 29.84 -43.80 -33.09
N ASN A 24 28.54 -43.77 -33.42
CA ASN A 24 27.93 -44.76 -34.31
C ASN A 24 27.22 -44.12 -35.51
N SER A 25 27.23 -44.79 -36.66
CA SER A 25 26.42 -44.37 -37.81
C SER A 25 24.93 -44.41 -37.42
N PRO A 26 24.14 -43.36 -37.71
CA PRO A 26 22.71 -43.31 -37.35
C PRO A 26 21.91 -44.46 -37.99
N GLU A 27 22.37 -44.99 -39.12
CA GLU A 27 21.76 -46.13 -39.80
C GLU A 27 21.88 -47.42 -38.97
N LEU A 28 23.03 -47.65 -38.33
CA LEU A 28 23.26 -48.82 -37.48
C LEU A 28 22.36 -48.79 -36.23
N ILE A 29 22.23 -47.62 -35.59
CA ILE A 29 21.35 -47.44 -34.42
C ILE A 29 19.89 -47.74 -34.81
N LEU A 30 19.49 -47.29 -35.99
CA LEU A 30 18.15 -47.52 -36.54
C LEU A 30 17.90 -49.00 -36.84
N GLU A 31 18.83 -49.68 -37.50
CA GLU A 31 18.70 -51.11 -37.82
C GLU A 31 18.65 -51.95 -36.54
N GLU A 32 19.54 -51.71 -35.58
CA GLU A 32 19.55 -52.40 -34.28
C GLU A 32 18.23 -52.19 -33.51
N THR A 33 17.70 -50.97 -33.50
CA THR A 33 16.44 -50.68 -32.80
C THR A 33 15.21 -51.23 -33.53
N LEU A 34 15.23 -51.29 -34.87
CA LEU A 34 14.15 -51.88 -35.67
C LEU A 34 14.14 -53.41 -35.60
N GLU A 35 15.30 -54.07 -35.56
CA GLU A 35 15.42 -55.53 -35.39
C GLU A 35 14.85 -55.98 -34.03
N ASN A 36 15.08 -55.18 -32.99
CA ASN A 36 14.52 -55.42 -31.66
C ASN A 36 13.01 -55.16 -31.57
N CYS A 37 12.41 -54.51 -32.57
CA CYS A 37 10.98 -54.20 -32.60
C CYS A 37 10.21 -55.13 -33.57
N THR A 38 9.72 -56.27 -33.04
CA THR A 38 8.92 -57.25 -33.81
C THR A 38 7.46 -56.85 -34.05
N ALA A 39 7.00 -55.73 -33.48
CA ALA A 39 5.60 -55.33 -33.49
C ALA A 39 5.20 -54.30 -34.58
N LEU A 40 6.11 -53.94 -35.49
CA LEU A 40 5.84 -53.02 -36.60
C LEU A 40 5.59 -53.77 -37.89
N ASP A 41 4.54 -53.37 -38.61
CA ASP A 41 4.29 -53.79 -39.99
C ASP A 41 5.35 -53.21 -40.92
N GLU A 42 5.58 -53.84 -42.09
CA GLU A 42 6.64 -53.41 -43.03
C GLU A 42 6.47 -51.95 -43.48
N GLU A 43 5.23 -51.51 -43.71
CA GLU A 43 4.92 -50.11 -44.03
C GLU A 43 5.27 -49.17 -42.86
N GLU A 44 5.02 -49.57 -41.61
CA GLU A 44 5.35 -48.78 -40.43
C GLU A 44 6.88 -48.73 -40.22
N ARG A 45 7.61 -49.80 -40.55
CA ARG A 45 9.08 -49.84 -40.50
C ARG A 45 9.70 -48.88 -41.51
N VAL A 46 9.23 -48.90 -42.76
CA VAL A 46 9.68 -47.96 -43.80
C VAL A 46 9.40 -46.52 -43.37
N LEU A 47 8.19 -46.25 -42.87
CA LEU A 47 7.82 -44.92 -42.37
C LEU A 47 8.75 -44.44 -41.25
N VAL A 48 9.01 -45.27 -40.25
CA VAL A 48 9.90 -44.92 -39.12
C VAL A 48 11.32 -44.68 -39.64
N ARG A 49 11.83 -45.56 -40.51
CA ARG A 49 13.17 -45.45 -41.09
C ARG A 49 13.35 -44.14 -41.86
N GLU A 50 12.45 -43.87 -42.80
CA GLU A 50 12.48 -42.64 -43.61
C GLU A 50 12.31 -41.38 -42.76
N THR A 51 11.41 -41.41 -41.77
CA THR A 51 11.15 -40.25 -40.91
C THR A 51 12.35 -39.95 -40.02
N VAL A 52 12.95 -40.96 -39.40
CA VAL A 52 14.12 -40.78 -38.52
C VAL A 52 15.33 -40.33 -39.33
N LEU A 53 15.68 -41.03 -40.42
CA LEU A 53 16.81 -40.65 -41.28
C LEU A 53 16.61 -39.27 -41.91
N GLY A 54 15.39 -38.97 -42.38
CA GLY A 54 15.06 -37.68 -42.95
C GLY A 54 15.12 -36.54 -41.93
N THR A 55 14.67 -36.78 -40.69
CA THR A 55 14.77 -35.79 -39.60
C THR A 55 16.24 -35.50 -39.25
N LEU A 56 17.11 -36.52 -39.30
CA LEU A 56 18.55 -36.35 -39.06
C LEU A 56 19.25 -35.67 -40.24
N HIS A 57 18.92 -36.05 -41.48
CA HIS A 57 19.49 -35.45 -42.68
C HIS A 57 19.12 -33.95 -42.80
N PHE A 58 17.88 -33.60 -42.48
CA PHE A 58 17.39 -32.23 -42.46
C PHE A 58 17.33 -31.62 -41.05
N GLU A 59 18.25 -32.04 -40.17
CA GLU A 59 18.31 -31.54 -38.79
C GLU A 59 18.41 -30.01 -38.77
N LYS A 60 19.26 -29.43 -39.63
CA LYS A 60 19.46 -27.97 -39.69
C LYS A 60 18.24 -27.21 -40.18
N VAL A 61 17.40 -27.82 -41.01
CA VAL A 61 16.11 -27.25 -41.40
C VAL A 61 15.17 -27.23 -40.20
N CYS A 62 15.03 -28.36 -39.50
CA CYS A 62 14.19 -28.50 -38.32
C CYS A 62 14.65 -27.58 -37.18
N GLU A 63 15.97 -27.44 -37.00
CA GLU A 63 16.60 -26.54 -36.04
C GLU A 63 16.28 -25.09 -36.33
N GLY A 64 16.36 -24.66 -37.59
CA GLY A 64 15.98 -23.32 -38.00
C GLY A 64 14.51 -23.00 -37.71
N ILE A 65 13.59 -23.93 -37.98
CA ILE A 65 12.15 -23.76 -37.70
C ILE A 65 11.90 -23.64 -36.20
N LEU A 66 12.53 -24.50 -35.40
CA LEU A 66 12.34 -24.52 -33.95
C LEU A 66 12.91 -23.25 -33.29
N ASN A 67 14.08 -22.81 -33.70
CA ASN A 67 14.70 -21.59 -33.19
C ASN A 67 13.92 -20.35 -33.64
N GLY A 68 13.45 -20.32 -34.89
CA GLY A 68 12.58 -19.25 -35.38
C GLY A 68 11.24 -19.18 -34.63
N TYR A 69 10.65 -20.33 -34.28
CA TYR A 69 9.45 -20.40 -33.43
C TYR A 69 9.73 -19.86 -32.01
N ALA A 70 10.87 -20.23 -31.42
CA ALA A 70 11.28 -19.74 -30.11
C ALA A 70 11.47 -18.22 -30.10
N ASP A 71 12.07 -17.66 -31.14
CA ASP A 71 12.27 -16.22 -31.29
C ASP A 71 10.96 -15.47 -31.54
N CYS A 72 10.08 -16.03 -32.39
CA CYS A 72 8.79 -15.42 -32.74
C CYS A 72 7.82 -15.38 -31.55
N LEU A 73 7.69 -16.47 -30.79
CA LEU A 73 6.72 -16.58 -29.68
C LEU A 73 7.34 -16.48 -28.28
N ARG A 74 8.67 -16.32 -28.17
CA ARG A 74 9.43 -16.25 -26.90
C ARG A 74 9.15 -17.42 -25.96
N ARG A 75 9.12 -18.64 -26.50
CA ARG A 75 8.77 -19.86 -25.75
C ARG A 75 9.98 -20.67 -25.35
N ILE A 76 9.87 -21.35 -24.21
CA ILE A 76 10.87 -22.31 -23.74
C ILE A 76 10.75 -23.58 -24.59
N LEU A 77 11.87 -23.98 -25.17
CA LEU A 77 12.00 -25.18 -25.99
C LEU A 77 12.05 -26.43 -25.11
N ARG A 78 10.90 -27.05 -24.85
CA ARG A 78 10.81 -28.44 -24.36
C ARG A 78 10.49 -29.39 -25.53
N ASP A 79 10.84 -30.66 -25.45
CA ASP A 79 10.55 -31.66 -26.49
C ASP A 79 11.11 -31.33 -27.89
N LYS A 80 12.40 -30.95 -27.95
CA LYS A 80 13.12 -30.62 -29.20
C LYS A 80 12.90 -31.69 -30.28
N THR A 81 13.07 -32.95 -29.91
CA THR A 81 12.98 -34.10 -30.82
C THR A 81 11.59 -34.27 -31.43
N SER A 82 10.53 -34.14 -30.63
CA SER A 82 9.15 -34.21 -31.12
C SER A 82 8.85 -33.08 -32.12
N MET A 83 9.35 -31.87 -31.85
CA MET A 83 9.16 -30.73 -32.75
C MET A 83 9.95 -30.87 -34.06
N TYR A 84 11.11 -31.54 -34.03
CA TYR A 84 11.88 -31.84 -35.23
C TYR A 84 11.16 -32.83 -36.14
N ILE A 85 10.67 -33.94 -35.56
CA ILE A 85 9.89 -34.93 -36.30
C ILE A 85 8.63 -34.28 -36.88
N ALA A 86 7.91 -33.48 -36.08
CA ALA A 86 6.75 -32.74 -36.58
C ALA A 86 7.13 -31.81 -37.74
N ALA A 87 8.23 -31.07 -37.65
CA ALA A 87 8.67 -30.19 -38.72
C ALA A 87 9.02 -30.95 -40.00
N TYR A 88 9.79 -32.03 -39.88
CA TYR A 88 10.15 -32.88 -41.01
C TYR A 88 8.91 -33.46 -41.70
N LEU A 89 7.96 -34.00 -40.92
CA LEU A 89 6.72 -34.56 -41.46
C LEU A 89 5.90 -33.52 -42.21
N MET A 90 5.81 -32.30 -41.68
CA MET A 90 5.07 -31.22 -42.32
C MET A 90 5.73 -30.71 -43.61
N VAL A 91 7.05 -30.55 -43.63
CA VAL A 91 7.77 -29.99 -44.80
C VAL A 91 7.90 -31.01 -45.92
N PHE A 92 8.28 -32.26 -45.60
CA PHE A 92 8.72 -33.23 -46.61
C PHE A 92 7.75 -34.39 -46.83
N GLN A 93 6.98 -34.78 -45.81
CA GLN A 93 6.16 -36.00 -45.86
C GLN A 93 4.65 -35.73 -45.94
N TYR A 94 4.21 -34.46 -45.88
CA TYR A 94 2.78 -34.14 -45.88
C TYR A 94 2.06 -34.60 -47.14
N THR A 95 2.67 -34.38 -48.29
CA THR A 95 2.13 -34.78 -49.60
C THR A 95 2.14 -36.30 -49.80
N VAL A 96 3.06 -37.02 -49.16
CA VAL A 96 3.22 -38.47 -49.28
C VAL A 96 2.27 -39.23 -48.33
N LEU A 97 2.22 -38.82 -47.06
CA LEU A 97 1.42 -39.49 -46.03
C LEU A 97 -0.04 -39.05 -46.01
N GLY A 98 -0.31 -37.84 -46.48
CA GLY A 98 -1.61 -37.19 -46.43
C GLY A 98 -2.00 -36.71 -45.02
N GLY A 99 -3.00 -35.82 -44.98
CA GLY A 99 -3.46 -35.18 -43.74
C GLY A 99 -4.03 -36.16 -42.70
N HIS A 100 -4.62 -37.28 -43.14
CA HIS A 100 -5.20 -38.29 -42.24
C HIS A 100 -4.15 -39.02 -41.39
N ARG A 101 -3.04 -39.45 -42.01
CA ARG A 101 -1.99 -40.16 -41.26
C ARG A 101 -1.23 -39.21 -40.36
N ILE A 102 -0.98 -37.99 -40.81
CA ILE A 102 -0.27 -36.97 -40.03
C ILE A 102 -1.06 -36.54 -38.81
N ARG A 103 -2.38 -36.32 -38.91
CA ARG A 103 -3.18 -35.96 -37.72
C ARG A 103 -3.19 -37.08 -36.67
N GLU A 104 -3.17 -38.36 -37.09
CA GLU A 104 -3.07 -39.49 -36.17
C GLU A 104 -1.71 -39.58 -35.46
N LEU A 105 -0.62 -39.35 -36.20
CA LEU A 105 0.74 -39.33 -35.64
C LEU A 105 0.97 -38.14 -34.69
N LEU A 106 0.44 -36.97 -35.04
CA LEU A 106 0.57 -35.75 -34.23
C LEU A 106 -0.38 -35.71 -33.03
N TYR A 107 -1.41 -36.56 -33.01
CA TYR A 107 -2.36 -36.58 -31.90
C TYR A 107 -1.68 -37.02 -30.59
N ARG A 108 -1.60 -36.10 -29.62
CA ARG A 108 -0.96 -36.30 -28.29
C ARG A 108 0.56 -36.54 -28.35
N CYS A 109 1.25 -36.12 -29.41
CA CYS A 109 2.72 -36.18 -29.48
C CYS A 109 3.41 -35.20 -28.52
N THR A 110 2.80 -34.03 -28.32
CA THR A 110 3.18 -33.00 -27.35
C THR A 110 1.89 -32.33 -26.84
N THR A 111 2.01 -31.23 -26.08
CA THR A 111 0.84 -30.47 -25.64
C THR A 111 0.11 -29.87 -26.84
N THR A 112 -1.16 -30.25 -27.04
CA THR A 112 -1.98 -29.79 -28.18
C THR A 112 -1.95 -28.29 -28.45
N PRO A 113 -2.06 -27.38 -27.45
CA PRO A 113 -2.00 -25.94 -27.73
C PRO A 113 -0.64 -25.52 -28.31
N ARG A 114 0.44 -26.16 -27.85
CA ARG A 114 1.79 -25.85 -28.31
C ARG A 114 2.04 -26.38 -29.71
N LEU A 115 1.55 -27.58 -30.00
CA LEU A 115 1.59 -28.14 -31.35
C LEU A 115 0.83 -27.24 -32.33
N LEU A 116 -0.37 -26.81 -31.97
CA LEU A 116 -1.19 -25.92 -32.81
C LEU A 116 -0.46 -24.62 -33.12
N GLU A 117 0.12 -23.96 -32.12
CA GLU A 117 0.91 -22.75 -32.36
C GLU A 117 2.16 -22.99 -33.20
N TYR A 118 2.80 -24.15 -33.04
CA TYR A 118 3.98 -24.52 -33.84
C TYR A 118 3.60 -24.75 -35.30
N LEU A 119 2.49 -25.45 -35.55
CA LEU A 119 1.94 -25.63 -36.89
C LEU A 119 1.49 -24.28 -37.48
N GLU A 120 0.79 -23.43 -36.73
CA GLU A 120 0.40 -22.09 -37.20
C GLU A 120 1.61 -21.22 -37.56
N TYR A 121 2.70 -21.32 -36.80
CA TYR A 121 3.96 -20.66 -37.13
C TYR A 121 4.56 -21.18 -38.44
N MET A 122 4.61 -22.50 -38.62
CA MET A 122 5.12 -23.12 -39.85
C MET A 122 4.28 -22.78 -41.09
N LEU A 123 2.98 -22.56 -40.93
CA LEU A 123 2.09 -22.20 -42.04
C LEU A 123 2.09 -20.70 -42.34
N ASN A 124 2.82 -19.89 -41.57
CA ASN A 124 2.95 -18.46 -41.84
C ASN A 124 4.27 -18.15 -42.57
N PRO A 125 4.24 -17.94 -43.90
CA PRO A 125 5.45 -17.73 -44.69
C PRO A 125 6.21 -16.47 -44.27
N GLN A 126 5.51 -15.43 -43.79
CA GLN A 126 6.15 -14.19 -43.33
C GLN A 126 6.95 -14.44 -42.06
N SER A 127 6.39 -15.19 -41.10
CA SER A 127 7.07 -15.53 -39.86
C SER A 127 8.24 -16.50 -40.07
N LEU A 128 8.14 -17.43 -41.02
CA LEU A 128 9.29 -18.27 -41.39
C LEU A 128 10.41 -17.45 -42.03
N MET A 129 10.10 -16.53 -42.94
CA MET A 129 11.10 -15.68 -43.58
C MET A 129 11.77 -14.71 -42.61
N GLU A 130 11.02 -14.14 -41.66
CA GLU A 130 11.58 -13.20 -40.69
C GLU A 130 12.43 -13.88 -39.61
N TYR A 131 11.95 -15.01 -39.05
CA TYR A 131 12.57 -15.62 -37.87
C TYR A 131 13.39 -16.89 -38.17
N SER A 132 13.02 -17.70 -39.17
CA SER A 132 13.75 -18.94 -39.52
C SER A 132 14.83 -18.75 -40.59
N SER A 133 14.62 -17.85 -41.57
CA SER A 133 15.58 -17.57 -42.65
C SER A 133 17.00 -17.24 -42.14
N PRO A 134 17.20 -16.44 -41.07
CA PRO A 134 18.55 -16.15 -40.56
C PRO A 134 19.33 -17.39 -40.09
N TYR A 135 18.63 -18.45 -39.69
CA TYR A 135 19.24 -19.72 -39.28
C TYR A 135 19.55 -20.60 -40.50
N TRP A 136 18.62 -20.68 -41.45
CA TRP A 136 18.81 -21.49 -42.65
C TRP A 136 19.88 -20.94 -43.59
N ASN A 137 19.98 -19.61 -43.73
CA ASN A 137 20.99 -18.96 -44.59
C ASN A 137 22.44 -19.25 -44.17
N LYS A 138 22.67 -19.86 -42.99
CA LYS A 138 24.00 -20.32 -42.56
C LYS A 138 24.41 -21.65 -43.19
N HIS A 139 23.45 -22.45 -43.64
CA HIS A 139 23.67 -23.83 -44.08
C HIS A 139 23.17 -24.11 -45.49
N TYR A 140 22.15 -23.36 -45.96
CA TYR A 140 21.48 -23.59 -47.24
C TYR A 140 21.37 -22.32 -48.06
N ASP A 141 21.37 -22.48 -49.38
CA ASP A 141 21.15 -21.38 -50.32
C ASP A 141 19.69 -20.94 -50.35
N MET A 142 19.45 -19.67 -50.68
CA MET A 142 18.11 -19.10 -50.77
C MET A 142 17.21 -19.83 -51.79
N ASN A 143 17.79 -20.37 -52.87
CA ASN A 143 17.07 -21.18 -53.85
C ASN A 143 16.52 -22.47 -53.23
N PHE A 144 17.30 -23.15 -52.38
CA PHE A 144 16.85 -24.34 -51.66
C PHE A 144 15.74 -23.99 -50.67
N ILE A 145 15.90 -22.91 -49.90
CA ILE A 145 14.89 -22.48 -48.92
C ILE A 145 13.55 -22.14 -49.60
N THR A 146 13.61 -21.38 -50.69
CA THR A 146 12.40 -20.95 -51.41
C THR A 146 11.71 -22.10 -52.16
N SER A 147 12.47 -22.92 -52.89
CA SER A 147 11.91 -23.97 -53.73
C SER A 147 11.57 -25.26 -52.97
N THR A 148 12.36 -25.63 -51.96
CA THR A 148 12.25 -26.93 -51.27
C THR A 148 11.51 -26.84 -49.94
N ILE A 149 11.53 -25.69 -49.25
CA ILE A 149 10.88 -25.56 -47.93
C ILE A 149 9.61 -24.70 -48.05
N LEU A 150 9.74 -23.45 -48.49
CA LEU A 150 8.64 -22.48 -48.44
C LEU A 150 7.54 -22.80 -49.45
N ARG A 151 7.90 -23.16 -50.68
CA ARG A 151 6.91 -23.48 -51.72
C ARG A 151 6.06 -24.70 -51.34
N PRO A 152 6.62 -25.85 -50.92
CA PRO A 152 5.80 -26.98 -50.46
C PRO A 152 4.93 -26.63 -49.26
N LEU A 153 5.46 -25.89 -48.27
CA LEU A 153 4.67 -25.45 -47.11
C LEU A 153 3.48 -24.57 -47.51
N LEU A 154 3.66 -23.66 -48.47
CA LEU A 154 2.59 -22.80 -48.99
C LEU A 154 1.51 -23.61 -49.71
N GLU A 155 1.90 -24.59 -50.52
CA GLU A 155 0.98 -25.45 -51.27
C GLU A 155 0.14 -26.33 -50.32
N ILE A 156 0.71 -26.85 -49.23
CA ILE A 156 -0.02 -27.68 -48.27
C ILE A 156 -0.85 -26.85 -47.27
N THR A 157 -0.55 -25.56 -47.09
CA THR A 157 -1.16 -24.70 -46.05
C THR A 157 -2.68 -24.81 -45.92
N PRO A 158 -3.48 -24.70 -46.99
CA PRO A 158 -4.94 -24.82 -46.88
C PRO A 158 -5.38 -26.21 -46.42
N HIS A 159 -4.69 -27.26 -46.87
CA HIS A 159 -4.99 -28.65 -46.51
C HIS A 159 -4.65 -28.93 -45.05
N VAL A 160 -3.47 -28.51 -44.57
CA VAL A 160 -3.05 -28.68 -43.17
C VAL A 160 -4.03 -28.00 -42.22
N ARG A 161 -4.46 -26.77 -42.55
CA ARG A 161 -5.36 -26.00 -41.70
C ARG A 161 -6.72 -26.71 -41.55
N LYS A 162 -7.24 -27.28 -42.63
CA LYS A 162 -8.52 -27.99 -42.66
C LYS A 162 -8.45 -29.41 -42.07
N ASP A 163 -7.42 -30.17 -42.42
CA ASP A 163 -7.38 -31.61 -42.13
C ASP A 163 -6.70 -31.93 -40.79
N VAL A 164 -5.72 -31.12 -40.37
CA VAL A 164 -4.90 -31.37 -39.17
C VAL A 164 -5.26 -30.38 -38.06
N ILE A 165 -5.15 -29.07 -38.30
CA ILE A 165 -5.37 -28.04 -37.26
C ILE A 165 -6.82 -28.07 -36.78
N GLN A 166 -7.80 -28.04 -37.69
CA GLN A 166 -9.21 -28.09 -37.32
C GLN A 166 -9.57 -29.38 -36.58
N TRP A 167 -9.05 -30.53 -37.03
CA TRP A 167 -9.26 -31.81 -36.36
C TRP A 167 -8.65 -31.85 -34.94
N LEU A 168 -7.44 -31.30 -34.76
CA LEU A 168 -6.81 -31.18 -33.45
C LEU A 168 -7.60 -30.23 -32.53
N LEU A 169 -8.12 -29.12 -33.06
CA LEU A 169 -9.00 -28.20 -32.31
C LEU A 169 -10.29 -28.89 -31.88
N ASP A 170 -10.94 -29.64 -32.76
CA ASP A 170 -12.18 -30.38 -32.48
C ASP A 170 -12.00 -31.48 -31.42
N LYS A 171 -10.82 -32.11 -31.37
CA LYS A 171 -10.46 -33.11 -30.34
C LYS A 171 -10.01 -32.50 -29.02
N THR A 172 -9.75 -31.19 -28.97
CA THR A 172 -9.34 -30.49 -27.74
C THR A 172 -10.59 -29.89 -27.09
N ALA A 173 -10.72 -30.00 -25.76
CA ALA A 173 -11.89 -29.53 -25.00
C ALA A 173 -12.17 -27.99 -25.06
N ALA A 174 -11.47 -27.26 -25.93
CA ALA A 174 -11.52 -25.80 -26.03
C ALA A 174 -12.74 -25.25 -26.80
N ARG A 175 -13.58 -26.10 -27.41
CA ARG A 175 -14.78 -25.66 -28.15
C ARG A 175 -16.02 -25.39 -27.28
N VAL A 176 -15.94 -25.57 -25.95
CA VAL A 176 -17.05 -25.24 -25.02
C VAL A 176 -17.13 -23.74 -24.67
N VAL A 177 -16.26 -22.88 -25.20
CA VAL A 177 -16.17 -21.45 -24.78
C VAL A 177 -16.19 -20.44 -25.93
N ARG A 178 -16.35 -20.87 -27.20
CA ARG A 178 -16.31 -19.93 -28.34
C ARG A 178 -17.33 -20.29 -29.42
N ASP A 179 -18.59 -20.33 -29.05
CA ASP A 179 -19.70 -20.05 -29.95
C ASP A 179 -20.33 -18.76 -29.44
N ASP A 180 -20.03 -17.64 -30.10
CA ASP A 180 -20.98 -16.59 -30.45
C ASP A 180 -20.26 -15.42 -31.15
N GLU A 181 -20.95 -14.91 -32.17
CA GLU A 181 -20.71 -13.64 -32.89
C GLU A 181 -19.80 -13.70 -34.13
N THR A 182 -20.48 -14.16 -35.19
CA THR A 182 -20.37 -13.76 -36.59
C THR A 182 -20.46 -12.24 -36.83
N GLU A 183 -19.86 -11.86 -37.96
CA GLU A 183 -20.13 -10.69 -38.83
C GLU A 183 -19.26 -9.43 -38.69
N ASP A 184 -18.47 -9.28 -39.76
CA ASP A 184 -18.10 -8.04 -40.46
C ASP A 184 -17.00 -7.09 -39.95
N VAL A 185 -16.29 -6.59 -40.99
CA VAL A 185 -15.41 -5.41 -41.05
C VAL A 185 -13.90 -5.65 -40.93
N ASN A 186 -13.34 -6.07 -42.07
CA ASN A 186 -12.25 -5.40 -42.81
C ASN A 186 -11.10 -4.67 -42.07
N ILE A 187 -9.89 -5.21 -42.32
CA ILE A 187 -8.63 -4.52 -42.70
C ILE A 187 -7.73 -4.03 -41.53
N PRO A 188 -6.39 -4.20 -41.65
CA PRO A 188 -5.58 -4.81 -40.60
C PRO A 188 -4.69 -3.81 -39.87
N THR A 189 -4.48 -4.01 -38.56
CA THR A 189 -3.56 -3.18 -37.79
C THR A 189 -2.74 -4.03 -36.82
N THR A 190 -1.45 -4.05 -37.11
CA THR A 190 -0.29 -4.34 -36.25
C THR A 190 -0.59 -4.67 -34.78
N ARG A 191 -0.22 -5.90 -34.42
CA ARG A 191 -0.10 -6.45 -33.06
C ARG A 191 0.74 -5.52 -32.18
N THR A 192 0.09 -4.57 -31.51
CA THR A 192 0.62 -3.92 -30.33
C THR A 192 0.63 -4.94 -29.21
N VAL A 193 1.84 -5.23 -28.71
CA VAL A 193 2.07 -6.01 -27.51
C VAL A 193 1.15 -5.48 -26.42
N ALA A 194 0.19 -6.32 -26.03
CA ALA A 194 -0.68 -6.06 -24.91
C ALA A 194 0.19 -5.68 -23.71
N ALA A 195 0.09 -4.40 -23.31
CA ALA A 195 0.59 -3.96 -22.04
C ALA A 195 -0.02 -4.90 -21.01
N HIS A 196 0.84 -5.58 -20.23
CA HIS A 196 0.40 -6.32 -19.06
C HIS A 196 -0.58 -5.43 -18.31
N ALA A 197 -1.83 -5.89 -18.22
CA ALA A 197 -2.78 -5.36 -17.26
C ALA A 197 -2.01 -5.22 -15.95
N PRO A 198 -2.07 -4.04 -15.29
CA PRO A 198 -1.40 -3.87 -14.02
C PRO A 198 -1.88 -5.04 -13.17
N ARG A 199 -0.94 -5.87 -12.69
CA ARG A 199 -1.23 -6.89 -11.71
C ARG A 199 -2.06 -6.18 -10.65
N VAL A 200 -3.36 -6.49 -10.66
CA VAL A 200 -4.24 -6.27 -9.52
C VAL A 200 -3.42 -6.87 -8.40
N LYS A 201 -2.95 -6.01 -7.50
CA LYS A 201 -2.48 -6.50 -6.21
C LYS A 201 -3.61 -7.40 -5.76
N ASN A 202 -3.29 -8.67 -5.53
CA ASN A 202 -4.18 -9.52 -4.77
C ASN A 202 -4.42 -8.76 -3.46
N ASP A 203 -5.47 -7.95 -3.43
CA ASP A 203 -6.19 -7.66 -2.22
C ASP A 203 -6.57 -9.05 -1.77
N LEU A 204 -5.88 -9.48 -0.72
CA LEU A 204 -6.27 -10.65 0.03
C LEU A 204 -7.76 -10.46 0.30
N ASP A 205 -8.59 -11.21 -0.41
CA ASP A 205 -9.94 -11.47 0.04
C ASP A 205 -9.76 -12.10 1.42
N GLU A 206 -9.84 -11.25 2.44
CA GLU A 206 -9.99 -11.62 3.83
C GLU A 206 -11.26 -12.46 3.89
N ARG A 207 -11.07 -13.78 3.77
CA ARG A 207 -12.05 -14.76 4.22
C ARG A 207 -12.60 -14.24 5.55
N PRO A 208 -13.93 -14.23 5.77
CA PRO A 208 -14.51 -13.73 6.99
C PRO A 208 -13.99 -14.59 8.15
N GLY A 209 -12.92 -14.11 8.78
CA GLY A 209 -12.34 -14.71 9.96
C GLY A 209 -13.40 -14.61 11.03
N LYS A 210 -13.78 -15.77 11.59
CA LYS A 210 -14.75 -15.91 12.68
C LYS A 210 -14.61 -14.75 13.66
N VAL A 211 -15.60 -13.86 13.65
CA VAL A 211 -15.59 -12.70 14.53
C VAL A 211 -15.65 -13.23 15.97
N PRO A 212 -14.71 -12.85 16.85
CA PRO A 212 -14.74 -13.29 18.24
C PRO A 212 -16.09 -12.94 18.91
N PRO A 213 -16.53 -13.73 19.90
CA PRO A 213 -17.73 -13.46 20.70
C PRO A 213 -17.76 -12.01 21.19
N ALA A 214 -18.97 -11.45 21.35
CA ALA A 214 -19.17 -10.02 21.69
C ALA A 214 -18.39 -9.56 22.94
N GLU A 215 -18.19 -10.47 23.90
CA GLU A 215 -17.39 -10.28 25.12
C GLU A 215 -15.92 -9.92 24.81
N VAL A 216 -15.33 -10.53 23.78
CA VAL A 216 -13.93 -10.27 23.36
C VAL A 216 -13.83 -8.92 22.62
N ARG A 217 -14.89 -8.51 21.90
CA ARG A 217 -14.97 -7.20 21.24
C ARG A 217 -15.08 -6.04 22.24
N ALA A 218 -15.74 -6.26 23.39
CA ALA A 218 -15.79 -5.27 24.47
C ALA A 218 -14.42 -5.06 25.15
N MET A 219 -13.57 -6.10 25.22
CA MET A 219 -12.21 -5.98 25.79
C MET A 219 -11.16 -5.40 24.82
N LEU A 220 -11.43 -5.34 23.52
CA LEU A 220 -10.50 -4.73 22.55
C LEU A 220 -10.47 -3.19 22.66
N HIS A 221 -11.47 -2.58 23.28
CA HIS A 221 -11.52 -1.13 23.54
C HIS A 221 -11.08 -0.74 24.96
N THR A 222 -10.75 -1.70 25.82
CA THR A 222 -10.07 -1.41 27.09
C THR A 222 -8.57 -1.27 26.84
N ILE A 223 -8.05 -0.05 27.03
CA ILE A 223 -6.62 0.25 27.01
C ILE A 223 -5.92 -0.73 27.97
N PRO A 224 -5.03 -1.62 27.48
CA PRO A 224 -4.32 -2.52 28.38
C PRO A 224 -3.51 -1.68 29.36
N GLU A 225 -3.77 -1.88 30.67
CA GLU A 225 -2.95 -1.30 31.72
C GLU A 225 -1.48 -1.61 31.44
N LYS A 226 -0.60 -0.61 31.62
CA LYS A 226 0.83 -0.78 31.37
C LYS A 226 1.33 -1.93 32.24
N ARG A 227 1.77 -3.01 31.58
CA ARG A 227 2.43 -4.15 32.21
C ARG A 227 3.53 -3.61 33.16
N PRO A 228 3.50 -3.92 34.47
CA PRO A 228 4.57 -3.51 35.35
C PRO A 228 5.91 -4.06 34.82
N PRO A 229 7.01 -3.29 34.93
CA PRO A 229 8.30 -3.74 34.44
C PRO A 229 8.67 -5.09 35.04
N ARG A 230 9.23 -5.97 34.20
CA ARG A 230 9.69 -7.30 34.60
C ARG A 230 10.70 -7.13 35.74
N ILE A 231 10.44 -7.75 36.89
CA ILE A 231 11.38 -7.74 38.01
C ILE A 231 12.58 -8.57 37.59
N ASP A 232 13.71 -7.91 37.29
CA ASP A 232 14.98 -8.58 37.05
C ASP A 232 15.51 -9.10 38.39
N PHE A 233 15.30 -10.38 38.68
CA PHE A 233 15.79 -11.06 39.88
C PHE A 233 17.32 -11.24 39.94
N THR A 234 18.05 -10.71 38.96
CA THR A 234 19.52 -10.81 38.84
C THR A 234 20.25 -9.58 39.39
N LYS A 235 19.53 -8.56 39.87
CA LYS A 235 20.11 -7.43 40.61
C LYS A 235 19.66 -7.49 42.07
N ALA A 236 20.63 -7.61 42.98
CA ALA A 236 20.37 -7.53 44.41
C ALA A 236 19.69 -6.19 44.74
N PRO A 237 18.67 -6.17 45.62
CA PRO A 237 18.01 -4.94 46.02
C PRO A 237 19.04 -4.05 46.74
N ASP A 238 19.34 -2.90 46.15
CA ASP A 238 20.21 -1.92 46.78
C ASP A 238 19.60 -1.47 48.11
N ILE A 239 20.38 -1.74 49.13
CA ILE A 239 20.17 -1.54 50.55
C ILE A 239 20.14 -0.03 50.82
N VAL A 240 19.05 0.41 51.45
CA VAL A 240 18.98 1.50 52.45
C VAL A 240 18.97 2.95 51.96
N ALA A 241 17.79 3.55 52.08
CA ALA A 241 17.64 4.88 52.67
C ALA A 241 16.47 4.85 53.68
N LYS A 242 16.80 5.11 54.95
CA LYS A 242 15.93 5.12 56.12
C LYS A 242 15.05 6.39 56.18
N SER A 243 14.06 6.34 57.08
CA SER A 243 13.22 7.41 57.65
C SER A 243 11.97 7.80 56.83
N GLY A 244 10.76 7.82 57.37
CA GLY A 244 10.25 7.44 58.69
C GLY A 244 8.72 7.42 58.61
N CYS A 245 8.10 6.26 58.83
CA CYS A 245 6.68 6.16 59.15
C CYS A 245 6.61 5.94 60.66
N SER A 246 6.37 7.01 61.42
CA SER A 246 5.96 6.90 62.81
C SER A 246 4.48 6.46 62.89
N PRO A 247 4.07 5.77 63.96
CA PRO A 247 2.80 5.07 64.06
C PRO A 247 1.61 6.02 64.18
N THR A 248 0.48 5.60 63.61
CA THR A 248 -0.84 6.23 63.66
C THR A 248 -1.26 6.53 65.11
N GLU A 249 -1.45 7.81 65.43
CA GLU A 249 -2.08 8.25 66.69
C GLU A 249 -3.62 8.07 66.62
N PRO A 250 -4.27 7.76 67.75
CA PRO A 250 -5.70 7.43 67.80
C PRO A 250 -6.58 8.66 67.58
N ILE A 251 -7.71 8.42 66.91
CA ILE A 251 -8.78 9.38 66.61
C ILE A 251 -9.33 9.97 67.91
N GLY A 252 -8.87 11.18 68.26
CA GLY A 252 -9.38 11.99 69.36
C GLY A 252 -10.52 12.89 68.90
N PHE A 253 -11.63 12.81 69.62
CA PHE A 253 -12.86 13.59 69.45
C PHE A 253 -12.59 15.11 69.41
N SER A 254 -13.10 15.82 68.41
CA SER A 254 -13.16 17.29 68.41
C SER A 254 -14.54 17.76 68.92
N PHE A 255 -14.52 18.69 69.88
CA PHE A 255 -15.71 19.37 70.37
C PHE A 255 -16.29 20.28 69.28
N LEU A 256 -17.60 20.18 69.06
CA LEU A 256 -18.40 21.08 68.23
C LEU A 256 -18.20 22.53 68.67
N THR A 257 -17.48 23.31 67.87
CA THR A 257 -17.44 24.77 67.93
C THR A 257 -18.81 25.33 67.56
N ARG A 258 -19.50 25.93 68.53
CA ARG A 258 -20.83 26.53 68.38
C ARG A 258 -20.70 27.87 67.65
N GLU A 259 -21.16 27.94 66.41
CA GLU A 259 -21.22 29.19 65.64
C GLU A 259 -22.13 30.23 66.34
N ARG A 260 -21.57 31.43 66.53
CA ARG A 260 -22.20 32.59 67.20
C ARG A 260 -23.20 33.23 66.23
N ARG A 261 -24.50 33.02 66.45
CA ARG A 261 -25.57 33.67 65.67
C ARG A 261 -25.49 35.20 65.83
N GLN A 262 -25.22 35.88 64.72
CA GLN A 262 -25.36 37.32 64.57
C GLN A 262 -26.86 37.70 64.58
N LYS A 263 -27.22 38.70 65.39
CA LYS A 263 -28.55 39.33 65.38
C LYS A 263 -28.69 40.19 64.13
N ALA A 264 -29.67 39.88 63.28
CA ALA A 264 -30.16 40.78 62.25
C ALA A 264 -31.49 41.40 62.74
N ASN A 265 -31.56 42.73 62.64
CA ASN A 265 -32.68 43.56 63.05
C ASN A 265 -33.86 43.50 62.05
N THR A 266 -35.02 43.90 62.58
CA THR A 266 -36.04 44.80 62.00
C THR A 266 -37.33 44.24 61.36
N VAL A 267 -38.46 44.71 61.93
CA VAL A 267 -39.80 45.02 61.32
C VAL A 267 -40.74 43.80 61.09
N GLU A 268 -42.02 43.70 61.50
CA GLU A 268 -43.11 44.65 61.83
C GLU A 268 -44.23 43.99 62.73
N GLN A 269 -45.13 44.83 63.23
CA GLN A 269 -46.18 44.79 64.31
C GLN A 269 -47.57 44.18 63.91
N PRO A 270 -48.74 44.33 64.63
CA PRO A 270 -49.07 44.71 66.05
C PRO A 270 -50.30 44.00 66.76
N ALA A 271 -50.39 44.25 68.09
CA ALA A 271 -51.52 44.63 69.01
C ALA A 271 -52.86 43.87 69.21
N CYS A 272 -53.26 43.73 70.51
CA CYS A 272 -54.51 44.28 71.11
C CYS A 272 -54.56 44.12 72.67
N GLN A 273 -54.89 45.19 73.39
CA GLN A 273 -55.10 45.30 74.86
C GLN A 273 -56.57 45.66 75.18
N ALA A 274 -57.08 45.39 76.40
CA ALA A 274 -58.15 46.17 77.04
C ALA A 274 -58.24 45.93 78.57
N GLU A 275 -57.94 46.96 79.37
CA GLU A 275 -58.29 47.11 80.80
C GLU A 275 -58.98 48.47 81.04
N SER A 276 -59.87 48.56 82.04
CA SER A 276 -60.67 49.75 82.40
C SER A 276 -60.22 50.41 83.74
N PRO A 277 -60.49 51.71 83.97
CA PRO A 277 -59.73 52.54 84.91
C PRO A 277 -60.37 52.66 86.31
N LYS A 278 -59.54 52.76 87.38
CA LYS A 278 -59.97 53.08 88.76
C LYS A 278 -59.33 54.40 89.27
N PRO A 279 -60.06 55.21 90.06
CA PRO A 279 -59.74 56.61 90.35
C PRO A 279 -58.58 56.80 91.35
N THR A 280 -57.94 57.97 91.26
CA THR A 280 -56.61 58.25 91.83
C THR A 280 -56.69 58.65 93.31
N ARG A 281 -55.72 58.14 94.10
CA ARG A 281 -55.47 58.32 95.56
C ARG A 281 -55.68 59.72 96.17
N LYS A 282 -55.77 60.77 95.35
CA LYS A 282 -55.99 62.16 95.79
C LYS A 282 -57.47 62.44 96.17
N GLU A 283 -58.44 61.75 95.56
CA GLU A 283 -59.88 61.93 95.86
C GLU A 283 -60.25 61.37 97.25
N TRP A 284 -59.65 60.25 97.65
CA TRP A 284 -59.89 59.61 98.95
C TRP A 284 -59.48 60.46 100.16
N ARG A 285 -58.50 61.35 100.01
CA ARG A 285 -58.02 62.18 101.13
C ARG A 285 -58.94 63.37 101.44
N GLN A 286 -59.75 63.83 100.47
CA GLN A 286 -60.64 64.98 100.68
C GLN A 286 -61.96 64.61 101.36
N MET A 287 -62.41 63.36 101.25
CA MET A 287 -63.65 62.89 101.89
C MET A 287 -63.53 62.58 103.39
N LEU A 288 -62.32 62.29 103.89
CA LEU A 288 -62.11 61.76 105.25
C LEU A 288 -61.85 62.82 106.34
N TYR A 289 -61.85 64.11 106.02
CA TYR A 289 -61.44 65.20 106.95
C TYR A 289 -62.59 65.98 107.62
N LYS A 290 -63.80 65.43 107.72
CA LYS A 290 -64.90 66.06 108.49
C LYS A 290 -65.07 65.38 109.86
N PRO A 291 -64.66 66.00 110.98
CA PRO A 291 -64.87 65.44 112.31
C PRO A 291 -66.34 65.57 112.73
N VAL A 292 -66.98 64.43 113.05
CA VAL A 292 -68.31 64.33 113.66
C VAL A 292 -68.11 63.89 115.12
N THR A 293 -68.53 64.72 116.07
CA THR A 293 -68.45 64.43 117.52
C THR A 293 -69.64 63.56 117.94
N VAL A 294 -69.39 62.28 118.26
CA VAL A 294 -70.38 61.33 118.77
C VAL A 294 -70.20 61.18 120.28
N HIS A 295 -71.27 61.38 121.06
CA HIS A 295 -71.23 61.24 122.52
C HIS A 295 -71.20 59.75 122.93
N MET A 296 -70.19 59.38 123.72
CA MET A 296 -69.94 58.00 124.19
C MET A 296 -70.90 57.64 125.33
N THR A 297 -72.07 57.09 125.02
CA THR A 297 -72.91 56.39 126.02
C THR A 297 -72.32 54.99 126.27
N ALA A 298 -72.44 54.42 127.47
CA ALA A 298 -71.91 53.08 127.80
C ALA A 298 -72.33 51.97 126.81
N GLY A 299 -73.50 52.10 126.17
CA GLY A 299 -73.94 51.20 125.09
C GLY A 299 -73.20 51.35 123.76
N ALA A 300 -72.57 52.49 123.48
CA ALA A 300 -71.69 52.67 122.32
C ALA A 300 -70.37 51.92 122.50
N ILE A 301 -69.77 52.00 123.70
CA ILE A 301 -68.53 51.29 124.03
C ILE A 301 -68.70 49.77 123.93
N ARG A 302 -69.83 49.21 124.41
CA ARG A 302 -70.10 47.76 124.31
C ARG A 302 -70.28 47.30 122.86
N ARG A 303 -70.95 48.10 122.02
CA ARG A 303 -71.09 47.81 120.58
C ARG A 303 -69.74 47.88 119.86
N GLU A 304 -68.91 48.87 120.20
CA GLU A 304 -67.55 48.98 119.66
C GLU A 304 -66.69 47.77 120.07
N ALA A 305 -66.73 47.36 121.35
CA ALA A 305 -66.01 46.18 121.82
C ALA A 305 -66.45 44.89 121.09
N GLN A 306 -67.75 44.71 120.85
CA GLN A 306 -68.26 43.54 120.11
C GLN A 306 -67.85 43.56 118.63
N THR A 307 -67.86 44.74 117.98
CA THR A 307 -67.36 44.87 116.60
C THR A 307 -65.85 44.67 116.50
N TYR A 308 -65.09 45.06 117.52
CA TYR A 308 -63.65 44.81 117.59
C TYR A 308 -63.34 43.31 117.70
N LEU A 309 -64.06 42.58 118.54
CA LEU A 309 -63.89 41.11 118.67
C LEU A 309 -64.20 40.38 117.36
N LYS A 310 -65.29 40.73 116.66
CA LYS A 310 -65.59 40.17 115.33
C LYS A 310 -64.47 40.42 114.32
N ARG A 311 -63.93 41.64 114.27
CA ARG A 311 -62.79 41.97 113.38
C ARG A 311 -61.54 41.15 113.70
N MET A 312 -61.30 40.83 114.97
CA MET A 312 -60.18 39.98 115.39
C MET A 312 -60.36 38.53 114.94
N GLU A 313 -61.56 37.97 115.04
CA GLU A 313 -61.87 36.62 114.54
C GLU A 313 -61.74 36.51 113.01
N GLU A 314 -62.22 37.50 112.26
CA GLU A 314 -62.08 37.56 110.79
C GLU A 314 -60.61 37.62 110.37
N ARG A 315 -59.79 38.42 111.06
CA ARG A 315 -58.34 38.47 110.81
C ARG A 315 -57.68 37.12 111.11
N LYS A 316 -58.08 36.45 112.17
CA LYS A 316 -57.55 35.12 112.51
C LYS A 316 -57.94 34.08 111.45
N LYS A 317 -59.17 34.13 110.92
CA LYS A 317 -59.61 33.26 109.81
C LYS A 317 -58.83 33.54 108.52
N SER A 318 -58.68 34.82 108.14
CA SER A 318 -57.91 35.22 106.95
C SER A 318 -56.43 34.82 107.03
N LEU A 319 -55.81 34.91 108.21
CA LEU A 319 -54.44 34.39 108.42
C LEU A 319 -54.36 32.87 108.25
N GLY A 320 -55.36 32.12 108.74
CA GLY A 320 -55.43 30.67 108.55
C GLY A 320 -55.56 30.25 107.08
N GLU A 321 -56.32 30.99 106.27
CA GLU A 321 -56.43 30.75 104.82
C GLU A 321 -55.10 31.03 104.09
N MET A 322 -54.39 32.11 104.46
CA MET A 322 -53.08 32.42 103.89
C MET A 322 -52.01 31.38 104.27
N GLU A 323 -52.03 30.87 105.50
CA GLU A 323 -51.15 29.78 105.94
C GLU A 323 -51.44 28.46 105.19
N ALA A 324 -52.71 28.19 104.87
CA ALA A 324 -53.09 27.03 104.06
C ALA A 324 -52.57 27.16 102.61
N VAL A 325 -52.64 28.36 102.01
CA VAL A 325 -52.11 28.62 100.65
C VAL A 325 -50.59 28.49 100.61
N LEU A 326 -49.87 28.99 101.62
CA LEU A 326 -48.40 28.87 101.70
C LEU A 326 -47.91 27.43 101.85
N ARG A 327 -48.76 26.50 102.32
CA ARG A 327 -48.44 25.06 102.44
C ARG A 327 -48.84 24.23 101.22
N ASN A 328 -49.53 24.79 100.23
CA ASN A 328 -49.97 24.05 99.05
C ASN A 328 -48.88 24.01 97.97
N SER A 329 -48.16 22.89 97.85
CA SER A 329 -47.14 22.64 96.81
C SER A 329 -47.71 22.35 95.40
N GLN A 330 -49.04 22.23 95.26
CA GLN A 330 -49.68 21.74 94.03
C GLN A 330 -49.50 22.69 92.82
N GLU A 331 -49.51 24.01 93.02
CA GLU A 331 -49.33 24.98 91.92
C GLU A 331 -47.92 24.89 91.31
N PHE A 332 -46.90 24.75 92.17
CA PHE A 332 -45.51 24.59 91.74
C PHE A 332 -45.32 23.30 90.94
N GLU A 333 -45.96 22.19 91.36
CA GLU A 333 -45.90 20.94 90.60
C GLU A 333 -46.58 21.05 89.23
N VAL A 334 -47.73 21.72 89.14
CA VAL A 334 -48.42 21.95 87.85
C VAL A 334 -47.55 22.81 86.94
N TRP A 335 -46.97 23.89 87.45
CA TRP A 335 -46.03 24.73 86.69
C TRP A 335 -44.80 23.93 86.23
N GLN A 336 -44.18 23.14 87.11
CA GLN A 336 -43.02 22.32 86.76
C GLN A 336 -43.35 21.27 85.68
N ARG A 337 -44.54 20.68 85.71
CA ARG A 337 -45.02 19.76 84.65
C ARG A 337 -45.23 20.51 83.33
N GLN A 338 -45.83 21.70 83.35
CA GLN A 338 -46.03 22.53 82.16
C GLN A 338 -44.69 22.97 81.55
N GLU A 339 -43.72 23.37 82.37
CA GLU A 339 -42.41 23.80 81.89
C GLU A 339 -41.62 22.64 81.29
N LYS A 340 -41.63 21.46 81.93
CA LYS A 340 -41.07 20.23 81.35
C LYS A 340 -41.72 19.89 80.00
N ALA A 341 -43.04 19.99 79.88
CA ALA A 341 -43.74 19.74 78.62
C ALA A 341 -43.38 20.76 77.53
N ARG A 342 -43.17 22.03 77.90
CA ARG A 342 -42.66 23.05 76.96
C ARG A 342 -41.24 22.77 76.50
N GLU A 343 -40.35 22.39 77.41
CA GLU A 343 -38.98 22.01 77.06
C GLU A 343 -38.94 20.80 76.12
N THR A 344 -39.79 19.77 76.35
CA THR A 344 -39.85 18.61 75.45
C THR A 344 -40.33 19.02 74.06
N GLN A 345 -41.37 19.86 73.96
CA GLN A 345 -41.86 20.37 72.67
C GLN A 345 -40.80 21.20 71.94
N GLN A 346 -40.03 22.04 72.66
CA GLN A 346 -38.93 22.81 72.07
C GLN A 346 -37.82 21.89 71.55
N ARG A 347 -37.45 20.84 72.29
CA ARG A 347 -36.45 19.86 71.84
C ARG A 347 -36.92 19.10 70.60
N GLU A 348 -38.19 18.72 70.54
CA GLU A 348 -38.79 18.08 69.36
C GLU A 348 -38.77 19.02 68.14
N ALA A 349 -39.16 20.29 68.32
CA ALA A 349 -39.11 21.29 67.27
C ALA A 349 -37.66 21.56 66.78
N GLU A 350 -36.68 21.62 67.67
CA GLU A 350 -35.27 21.75 67.32
C GLU A 350 -34.76 20.54 66.52
N LEU A 351 -35.14 19.32 66.90
CA LEU A 351 -34.76 18.10 66.16
C LEU A 351 -35.36 18.09 64.75
N LEU A 352 -36.63 18.47 64.59
CA LEU A 352 -37.27 18.59 63.28
C LEU A 352 -36.59 19.66 62.42
N ASN A 353 -36.27 20.82 62.99
CA ASN A 353 -35.53 21.88 62.29
C ASN A 353 -34.14 21.41 61.84
N ARG A 354 -33.42 20.63 62.66
CA ARG A 354 -32.12 20.05 62.27
C ARG A 354 -32.27 19.02 61.15
N LYS A 355 -33.27 18.14 61.22
CA LYS A 355 -33.56 17.18 60.14
C LYS A 355 -33.81 17.89 58.81
N ALA A 356 -34.67 18.92 58.81
CA ALA A 356 -34.95 19.72 57.63
C ALA A 356 -33.70 20.44 57.08
N GLN A 357 -32.82 20.96 57.94
CA GLN A 357 -31.56 21.57 57.52
C GLN A 357 -30.60 20.56 56.88
N ILE A 358 -30.51 19.34 57.41
CA ILE A 358 -29.69 18.26 56.84
C ILE A 358 -30.24 17.84 55.47
N GLU A 359 -31.55 17.67 55.35
CA GLU A 359 -32.20 17.35 54.07
C GLU A 359 -31.94 18.46 53.04
N PHE A 360 -32.11 19.73 53.41
CA PHE A 360 -31.82 20.86 52.54
C PHE A 360 -30.34 20.94 52.14
N ALA A 361 -29.41 20.72 53.07
CA ALA A 361 -27.98 20.68 52.79
C ALA A 361 -27.62 19.55 51.82
N SER A 362 -28.22 18.36 52.01
CA SER A 362 -28.00 17.20 51.13
C SER A 362 -28.54 17.45 49.71
N HIS A 363 -29.73 18.04 49.59
CA HIS A 363 -30.34 18.40 48.32
C HIS A 363 -29.51 19.45 47.57
N ASN A 364 -29.04 20.50 48.26
CA ASN A 364 -28.16 21.51 47.69
C ASN A 364 -26.82 20.92 47.23
N ALA A 365 -26.25 19.97 47.98
CA ALA A 365 -25.03 19.29 47.56
C ALA A 365 -25.23 18.46 46.28
N VAL A 366 -26.37 17.77 46.15
CA VAL A 366 -26.74 17.04 44.92
C VAL A 366 -26.94 18.00 43.74
N GLN A 367 -27.63 19.12 43.94
CA GLN A 367 -27.82 20.13 42.89
C GLN A 367 -26.49 20.72 42.40
N LYS A 368 -25.57 21.05 43.32
CA LYS A 368 -24.22 21.54 42.95
C LYS A 368 -23.43 20.49 42.15
N ARG A 369 -23.52 19.21 42.51
CA ARG A 369 -22.89 18.12 41.74
C ARG A 369 -23.48 18.01 40.33
N LYS A 370 -24.80 18.03 40.20
CA LYS A 370 -25.48 18.01 38.89
C LYS A 370 -25.06 19.18 38.00
N ALA A 371 -25.01 20.40 38.55
CA ALA A 371 -24.57 21.59 37.82
C ALA A 371 -23.12 21.46 37.30
N VAL A 372 -22.21 20.92 38.12
CA VAL A 372 -20.82 20.67 37.72
C VAL A 372 -20.73 19.60 36.64
N GLU A 373 -21.52 18.53 36.72
CA GLU A 373 -21.58 17.48 35.69
C GLU A 373 -22.13 18.00 34.37
N GLU A 374 -23.18 18.81 34.38
CA GLU A 374 -23.74 19.45 33.19
C GLU A 374 -22.72 20.39 32.53
N MET A 375 -22.03 21.22 33.32
CA MET A 375 -20.95 22.07 32.81
C MET A 375 -19.83 21.24 32.16
N LYS A 376 -19.42 20.13 32.79
CA LYS A 376 -18.43 19.19 32.22
C LYS A 376 -18.91 18.54 30.92
N ARG A 377 -20.19 18.17 30.83
CA ARG A 377 -20.79 17.61 29.60
C ARG A 377 -20.77 18.63 28.47
N MET A 378 -21.16 19.88 28.74
CA MET A 378 -21.15 20.97 27.76
C MET A 378 -19.75 21.25 27.22
N VAL A 379 -18.74 21.35 28.11
CA VAL A 379 -17.34 21.54 27.70
C VAL A 379 -16.85 20.33 26.88
N SER A 380 -17.20 19.11 27.28
CA SER A 380 -16.84 17.90 26.53
C SER A 380 -17.51 17.81 25.16
N SER A 381 -18.77 18.26 25.01
CA SER A 381 -19.40 18.35 23.69
C SER A 381 -18.77 19.42 22.81
N GLN A 382 -18.41 20.58 23.38
CA GLN A 382 -17.76 21.66 22.63
C GLN A 382 -16.38 21.23 22.13
N VAL A 383 -15.55 20.63 22.98
CA VAL A 383 -14.24 20.10 22.57
C VAL A 383 -14.37 19.02 21.49
N ARG A 384 -15.39 18.16 21.56
CA ARG A 384 -15.64 17.16 20.50
C ARG A 384 -16.05 17.80 19.18
N ALA A 385 -16.89 18.84 19.22
CA ALA A 385 -17.30 19.58 18.04
C ALA A 385 -16.11 20.33 17.41
N ASP A 386 -15.26 20.96 18.24
CA ASP A 386 -14.06 21.66 17.77
C ASP A 386 -13.06 20.70 17.11
N ILE A 387 -12.83 19.52 17.70
CA ILE A 387 -11.98 18.46 17.10
C ILE A 387 -12.57 17.97 15.78
N ALA A 388 -13.89 17.76 15.70
CA ALA A 388 -14.56 17.33 14.48
C ALA A 388 -14.42 18.37 13.36
N SER A 389 -14.63 19.66 13.67
CA SER A 389 -14.47 20.76 12.73
C SER A 389 -13.01 20.90 12.23
N GLN A 390 -12.03 20.69 13.11
CA GLN A 390 -10.61 20.65 12.71
C GLN A 390 -10.32 19.47 11.78
N LEU A 391 -10.83 18.27 12.07
CA LEU A 391 -10.65 17.10 11.21
C LEU A 391 -11.29 17.31 9.82
N GLU A 392 -12.48 17.89 9.76
CA GLU A 392 -13.17 18.21 8.52
C GLU A 392 -12.37 19.21 7.68
N SER A 393 -11.89 20.31 8.28
CA SER A 393 -11.04 21.29 7.57
C SER A 393 -9.74 20.69 7.04
N PHE A 394 -9.05 19.86 7.82
CA PHE A 394 -7.85 19.15 7.33
C PHE A 394 -8.16 18.16 6.20
N SER A 395 -9.31 17.50 6.23
CA SER A 395 -9.73 16.61 5.14
C SER A 395 -10.04 17.39 3.86
N ALA A 396 -10.77 18.52 3.98
CA ALA A 396 -11.08 19.39 2.85
C ALA A 396 -9.82 20.01 2.22
N GLU A 397 -8.84 20.43 3.03
CA GLU A 397 -7.55 20.92 2.54
C GLU A 397 -6.79 19.84 1.76
N ARG A 398 -6.72 18.61 2.29
CA ARG A 398 -6.09 17.48 1.58
C ARG A 398 -6.77 17.15 0.27
N ASP A 399 -8.10 17.18 0.22
CA ASP A 399 -8.86 16.93 -1.00
C ASP A 399 -8.65 18.05 -2.03
N CYS A 400 -8.58 19.31 -1.59
CA CYS A 400 -8.22 20.44 -2.44
C CYS A 400 -6.80 20.33 -3.00
N GLU A 401 -5.82 19.94 -2.19
CA GLU A 401 -4.43 19.72 -2.62
C GLU A 401 -4.33 18.56 -3.61
N ALA A 402 -4.99 17.43 -3.32
CA ALA A 402 -5.06 16.29 -4.21
C ALA A 402 -5.73 16.66 -5.56
N ALA A 403 -6.78 17.47 -5.54
CA ALA A 403 -7.42 17.98 -6.76
C ALA A 403 -6.49 18.89 -7.57
N ARG A 404 -5.70 19.76 -6.91
CA ARG A 404 -4.69 20.60 -7.58
C ARG A 404 -3.61 19.75 -8.25
N GLN A 405 -3.09 18.73 -7.57
CA GLN A 405 -2.10 17.81 -8.13
C GLN A 405 -2.67 17.01 -9.31
N ARG A 406 -3.91 16.52 -9.20
CA ARG A 406 -4.62 15.84 -10.32
C ARG A 406 -4.77 16.78 -11.53
N ASN A 407 -5.10 18.05 -11.31
CA ASN A 407 -5.22 19.02 -12.38
C ASN A 407 -3.88 19.34 -13.04
N GLN A 408 -2.79 19.48 -12.27
CA GLN A 408 -1.44 19.69 -12.82
C GLN A 408 -0.98 18.48 -13.63
N THR A 409 -1.16 17.26 -13.09
CA THR A 409 -0.80 16.03 -13.83
C THR A 409 -1.64 15.85 -15.09
N ALA A 410 -2.93 16.21 -15.08
CA ALA A 410 -3.78 16.20 -16.27
C ALA A 410 -3.32 17.22 -17.33
N LYS A 411 -2.88 18.43 -16.92
CA LYS A 411 -2.31 19.43 -17.84
C LYS A 411 -1.03 18.90 -18.51
N MET A 412 -0.10 18.37 -17.72
CA MET A 412 1.14 17.78 -18.25
C MET A 412 0.86 16.62 -19.22
N ARG A 413 -0.14 15.76 -18.93
CA ARG A 413 -0.55 14.68 -19.85
C ARG A 413 -1.08 15.22 -21.17
N ARG A 414 -1.93 16.25 -21.15
CA ARG A 414 -2.44 16.90 -22.38
C ARG A 414 -1.32 17.52 -23.20
N GLU A 415 -0.37 18.20 -22.57
CA GLU A 415 0.80 18.77 -23.25
C GLU A 415 1.65 17.68 -23.91
N LEU A 416 1.91 16.58 -23.21
CA LEU A 416 2.62 15.42 -23.77
C LEU A 416 1.86 14.79 -24.94
N GLU A 417 0.54 14.68 -24.87
CA GLU A 417 -0.28 14.17 -25.97
C GLU A 417 -0.23 15.08 -27.20
N VAL A 418 -0.30 16.41 -27.02
CA VAL A 418 -0.17 17.39 -28.10
C VAL A 418 1.22 17.29 -28.73
N ASN A 419 2.28 17.21 -27.92
CA ASN A 419 3.65 17.06 -28.41
C ASN A 419 3.84 15.74 -29.16
N ARG A 420 3.26 14.64 -28.67
CA ARG A 420 3.27 13.34 -29.35
C ARG A 420 2.57 13.41 -30.70
N ARG A 421 1.40 14.06 -30.78
CA ARG A 421 0.68 14.25 -32.06
C ARG A 421 1.52 15.06 -33.04
N LYS A 422 2.11 16.19 -32.63
CA LYS A 422 3.02 17.00 -33.46
C LYS A 422 4.22 16.19 -33.97
N ALA A 423 4.86 15.41 -33.11
CA ALA A 423 5.99 14.56 -33.48
C ALA A 423 5.60 13.45 -34.48
N VAL A 424 4.42 12.83 -34.30
CA VAL A 424 3.90 11.82 -35.23
C VAL A 424 3.58 12.44 -36.58
N GLU A 425 2.92 13.61 -36.61
CA GLU A 425 2.65 14.32 -37.86
C GLU A 425 3.94 14.72 -38.58
N GLN A 426 4.96 15.19 -37.85
CA GLN A 426 6.24 15.53 -38.45
C GLN A 426 6.95 14.30 -39.02
N ALA A 427 6.99 13.19 -38.28
CA ALA A 427 7.54 11.93 -38.78
C ALA A 427 6.77 11.39 -40.00
N GLN A 428 5.44 11.60 -40.07
CA GLN A 428 4.65 11.25 -41.26
C GLN A 428 5.01 12.13 -42.46
N ARG A 429 5.18 13.46 -42.26
CA ARG A 429 5.65 14.37 -43.31
C ARG A 429 7.04 13.99 -43.82
N ASP A 430 7.97 13.68 -42.91
CA ASP A 430 9.33 13.24 -43.24
C ASP A 430 9.32 11.90 -43.99
N ARG A 431 8.45 10.97 -43.60
CA ARG A 431 8.27 9.69 -44.31
C ARG A 431 7.71 9.87 -45.72
N LEU A 432 6.74 10.77 -45.89
CA LEU A 432 6.14 11.07 -47.20
C LEU A 432 7.14 11.77 -48.13
N THR A 433 7.89 12.74 -47.61
CA THR A 433 8.95 13.43 -48.37
C THR A 433 10.08 12.49 -48.74
N ALA A 434 10.54 11.64 -47.82
CA ALA A 434 11.53 10.60 -48.11
C ALA A 434 11.02 9.59 -49.15
N ALA A 435 9.75 9.18 -49.08
CA ALA A 435 9.15 8.27 -50.06
C ALA A 435 9.01 8.93 -51.44
N ALA A 436 8.69 10.23 -51.50
CA ALA A 436 8.66 10.99 -52.75
C ALA A 436 10.07 11.11 -53.37
N ASN A 437 11.09 11.41 -52.55
CA ASN A 437 12.48 11.48 -53.00
C ASN A 437 12.96 10.11 -53.50
N ALA A 438 12.69 9.02 -52.78
CA ALA A 438 13.05 7.67 -53.21
C ALA A 438 12.35 7.27 -54.51
N LYS A 439 11.09 7.68 -54.72
CA LYS A 439 10.40 7.48 -56.01
C LYS A 439 11.07 8.26 -57.14
N ALA A 440 11.44 9.52 -56.89
CA ALA A 440 12.11 10.36 -57.88
C ALA A 440 13.50 9.82 -58.24
N GLU A 441 14.29 9.39 -57.26
CA GLU A 441 15.58 8.72 -57.47
C GLU A 441 15.41 7.41 -58.23
N ASN A 442 14.39 6.60 -57.90
CA ASN A 442 14.14 5.35 -58.61
C ASN A 442 13.71 5.58 -60.06
N MET A 443 12.96 6.66 -60.34
CA MET A 443 12.64 7.05 -61.72
C MET A 443 13.89 7.48 -62.49
N ARG A 444 14.75 8.30 -61.88
CA ARG A 444 16.04 8.68 -62.49
C ARG A 444 16.92 7.47 -62.79
N LEU A 445 17.05 6.55 -61.84
CA LEU A 445 17.82 5.31 -62.04
C LEU A 445 17.23 4.43 -63.14
N ARG A 446 15.90 4.44 -63.35
CA ARG A 446 15.27 3.74 -64.48
C ARG A 446 15.56 4.42 -65.81
N GLU A 447 15.49 5.75 -65.84
CA GLU A 447 15.83 6.54 -67.04
C GLU A 447 17.31 6.30 -67.42
N ASP A 448 18.22 6.40 -66.45
CA ASP A 448 19.66 6.13 -66.65
C ASP A 448 19.89 4.68 -67.14
N ALA A 449 19.19 3.69 -66.55
CA ALA A 449 19.30 2.30 -66.97
C ALA A 449 18.79 2.07 -68.41
N LEU A 450 17.69 2.73 -68.80
CA LEU A 450 17.19 2.67 -70.17
C LEU A 450 18.17 3.31 -71.16
N GLU A 451 18.75 4.46 -70.82
CA GLU A 451 19.79 5.09 -71.64
C GLU A 451 21.02 4.18 -71.80
N GLU A 452 21.46 3.52 -70.73
CA GLU A 452 22.57 2.56 -70.79
C GLU A 452 22.21 1.34 -71.64
N GLU A 453 20.99 0.81 -71.53
CA GLU A 453 20.51 -0.28 -72.38
C GLU A 453 20.47 0.13 -73.85
N GLU A 454 20.01 1.34 -74.19
CA GLU A 454 20.03 1.88 -75.54
C GLU A 454 21.46 2.04 -76.08
N ARG A 455 22.40 2.52 -75.25
CA ARG A 455 23.83 2.58 -75.59
C ARG A 455 24.40 1.19 -75.86
N ILE A 456 24.04 0.19 -75.05
CA ILE A 456 24.47 -1.20 -75.25
C ILE A 456 23.83 -1.77 -76.53
N GLN A 457 22.55 -1.50 -76.79
CA GLN A 457 21.86 -1.96 -77.99
C GLN A 457 22.46 -1.37 -79.26
N THR A 458 22.76 -0.07 -79.27
CA THR A 458 23.43 0.59 -80.39
C THR A 458 24.82 0.01 -80.62
N GLN A 459 25.61 -0.19 -79.57
CA GLN A 459 26.91 -0.89 -79.65
C GLN A 459 26.77 -2.32 -80.19
N ARG A 460 25.76 -3.08 -79.74
CA ARG A 460 25.47 -4.42 -80.25
C ARG A 460 25.12 -4.41 -81.73
N ILE A 461 24.32 -3.44 -82.19
CA ILE A 461 23.96 -3.32 -83.62
C ILE A 461 25.20 -3.03 -84.46
N ILE A 462 26.07 -2.12 -84.01
CA ILE A 462 27.35 -1.81 -84.67
C ILE A 462 28.22 -3.07 -84.75
N LEU A 463 28.39 -3.78 -83.63
CA LEU A 463 29.15 -5.05 -83.59
C LEU A 463 28.54 -6.12 -84.51
N ILE A 464 27.21 -6.24 -84.59
CA ILE A 464 26.54 -7.17 -85.50
C ILE A 464 26.84 -6.81 -86.95
N GLN A 465 26.84 -5.52 -87.30
CA GLN A 465 27.19 -5.05 -88.64
C GLN A 465 28.65 -5.36 -88.96
N GLU A 466 29.58 -5.12 -88.04
CA GLU A 466 31.00 -5.48 -88.19
C GLU A 466 31.18 -7.00 -88.37
N ILE A 467 30.51 -7.82 -87.57
CA ILE A 467 30.54 -9.29 -87.71
C ILE A 467 29.97 -9.72 -89.06
N ARG A 468 28.90 -9.08 -89.55
CA ARG A 468 28.35 -9.37 -90.89
C ARG A 468 29.35 -9.03 -91.99
N GLN A 469 29.99 -7.86 -91.93
CA GLN A 469 31.05 -7.47 -92.87
C GLN A 469 32.24 -8.44 -92.82
N LEU A 470 32.67 -8.85 -91.61
CA LEU A 470 33.75 -9.84 -91.43
C LEU A 470 33.37 -11.21 -91.99
N ARG A 471 32.12 -11.66 -91.77
CA ARG A 471 31.60 -12.91 -92.34
C ARG A 471 31.53 -12.85 -93.86
N GLU A 472 31.13 -11.73 -94.44
CA GLU A 472 31.10 -11.53 -95.89
C GLU A 472 32.50 -11.52 -96.51
N ARG A 473 33.44 -10.79 -95.90
CA ARG A 473 34.88 -10.85 -96.26
C ARG A 473 35.43 -12.27 -96.13
N ASN A 474 35.05 -13.01 -95.09
CA ASN A 474 35.47 -14.40 -94.92
C ASN A 474 34.85 -15.34 -95.96
N ARG A 475 33.59 -15.13 -96.36
CA ARG A 475 32.98 -15.87 -97.48
C ARG A 475 33.71 -15.60 -98.80
N GLN A 476 34.05 -14.34 -99.06
CA GLN A 476 34.85 -13.96 -100.24
C GLN A 476 36.22 -14.63 -100.22
N ARG A 477 36.95 -14.55 -99.09
CA ARG A 477 38.22 -15.27 -98.92
C ARG A 477 38.08 -16.78 -99.06
N GLN A 478 37.01 -17.38 -98.53
CA GLN A 478 36.74 -18.81 -98.71
C GLN A 478 36.47 -19.15 -100.17
N ALA A 479 35.74 -18.32 -100.91
CA ALA A 479 35.53 -18.48 -102.34
C ALA A 479 36.85 -18.34 -103.12
N GLU A 480 37.69 -17.35 -102.79
CA GLU A 480 39.04 -17.18 -103.36
C GLU A 480 39.94 -18.39 -103.04
N ILE A 481 39.88 -18.92 -101.82
CA ILE A 481 40.60 -20.14 -101.42
C ILE A 481 40.04 -21.35 -102.15
N GLN A 482 38.73 -21.48 -102.32
CA GLN A 482 38.12 -22.56 -103.10
C GLN A 482 38.51 -22.46 -104.57
N GLU A 483 38.50 -21.27 -105.17
CA GLU A 483 38.99 -21.07 -106.53
C GLU A 483 40.48 -21.41 -106.64
N ARG A 484 41.31 -20.97 -105.69
CA ARG A 484 42.73 -21.36 -105.62
C ARG A 484 42.88 -22.86 -105.46
N ASN A 485 42.08 -23.51 -104.61
CA ASN A 485 42.12 -24.95 -104.39
C ASN A 485 41.66 -25.71 -105.64
N ILE A 486 40.64 -25.24 -106.36
CA ILE A 486 40.19 -25.83 -107.63
C ILE A 486 41.28 -25.65 -108.70
N ARG A 487 41.95 -24.49 -108.75
CA ARG A 487 43.11 -24.26 -109.63
C ARG A 487 44.28 -25.18 -109.27
N LEU A 488 44.63 -25.26 -107.99
CA LEU A 488 45.69 -26.15 -107.48
C LEU A 488 45.35 -27.64 -107.65
N GLN A 489 44.08 -28.04 -107.56
CA GLN A 489 43.63 -29.41 -107.83
C GLN A 489 43.66 -29.76 -109.33
N LYS A 490 43.55 -28.77 -110.21
CA LYS A 490 43.74 -28.95 -111.67
C LYS A 490 45.21 -28.97 -112.07
N GLU A 491 46.09 -28.31 -111.32
CA GLU A 491 47.54 -28.26 -111.59
C GLU A 491 48.35 -29.32 -110.83
N ASN A 492 47.84 -29.84 -109.71
CA ASN A 492 48.52 -30.84 -108.88
C ASN A 492 47.58 -32.01 -108.57
N LEU A 493 47.45 -32.95 -109.51
CA LEU A 493 46.74 -34.22 -109.30
C LEU A 493 47.53 -35.22 -108.43
N GLU A 494 48.75 -34.88 -107.98
CA GLU A 494 49.67 -35.85 -107.37
C GLU A 494 50.08 -35.61 -105.90
N ASP A 495 49.63 -34.55 -105.21
CA ASP A 495 50.02 -34.34 -103.79
C ASP A 495 48.87 -33.82 -102.90
N SER A 496 48.01 -34.73 -102.45
CA SER A 496 47.04 -34.48 -101.38
C SER A 496 47.54 -35.07 -100.06
N MET A 497 48.66 -34.56 -99.55
CA MET A 497 49.05 -34.75 -98.15
C MET A 497 48.44 -33.62 -97.32
N TYR A 498 47.54 -34.00 -96.41
CA TYR A 498 46.99 -33.21 -95.30
C TYR A 498 47.92 -32.08 -94.86
N GLY A 499 47.44 -30.84 -94.97
CA GLY A 499 48.18 -29.60 -94.75
C GLY A 499 49.13 -29.61 -93.55
N GLY A 500 50.40 -29.90 -93.82
CA GLY A 500 51.62 -29.32 -93.26
C GLY A 500 51.91 -29.41 -91.75
N MET A 501 50.97 -29.76 -90.88
CA MET A 501 51.22 -29.87 -89.45
C MET A 501 51.31 -31.35 -89.05
N GLY A 502 52.54 -31.82 -88.84
CA GLY A 502 52.80 -33.12 -88.24
C GLY A 502 52.07 -33.26 -86.90
N ILE A 503 51.63 -34.48 -86.59
CA ILE A 503 50.89 -34.84 -85.37
C ILE A 503 51.60 -34.35 -84.09
N SER A 504 52.94 -34.22 -84.11
CA SER A 504 53.75 -33.64 -83.04
C SER A 504 53.43 -32.17 -82.75
N MET A 505 53.35 -31.31 -83.77
CA MET A 505 53.04 -29.89 -83.59
C MET A 505 51.61 -29.66 -83.09
N LEU A 506 50.65 -30.49 -83.53
CA LEU A 506 49.28 -30.46 -83.02
C LEU A 506 49.20 -30.77 -81.53
N ARG A 507 49.98 -31.75 -81.06
CA ARG A 507 50.07 -32.08 -79.63
C ARG A 507 50.73 -30.97 -78.82
N GLU A 508 51.74 -30.30 -79.37
CA GLU A 508 52.39 -29.18 -78.71
C GLU A 508 51.47 -27.96 -78.60
N LYS A 509 50.74 -27.63 -79.67
CA LYS A 509 49.73 -26.56 -79.65
C LYS A 509 48.59 -26.85 -78.67
N LEU A 510 48.14 -28.10 -78.60
CA LEU A 510 47.13 -28.51 -77.63
C LEU A 510 47.65 -28.45 -76.18
N ARG A 511 48.96 -28.65 -75.96
CA ARG A 511 49.59 -28.46 -74.65
C ARG A 511 49.64 -26.98 -74.26
N GLN A 512 50.09 -26.11 -75.16
CA GLN A 512 50.12 -24.65 -74.94
C GLN A 512 48.72 -24.11 -74.61
N ALA A 513 47.69 -24.50 -75.37
CA ALA A 513 46.31 -24.09 -75.11
C ALA A 513 45.78 -24.56 -73.74
N LYS A 514 46.21 -25.74 -73.28
CA LYS A 514 45.86 -26.24 -71.93
C LYS A 514 46.56 -25.44 -70.84
N GLU A 515 47.84 -25.12 -71.01
CA GLU A 515 48.62 -24.30 -70.06
C GLU A 515 48.04 -22.88 -69.95
N GLU A 516 47.71 -22.23 -71.07
CA GLU A 516 47.05 -20.92 -71.08
C GLU A 516 45.67 -20.97 -70.40
N SER A 517 44.89 -22.04 -70.64
CA SER A 517 43.59 -22.22 -69.99
C SER A 517 43.72 -22.39 -68.47
N ALA A 518 44.77 -23.08 -68.01
CA ALA A 518 45.04 -23.28 -66.58
C ALA A 518 45.46 -21.96 -65.91
N GLN A 519 46.31 -21.16 -66.56
CA GLN A 519 46.73 -19.85 -66.05
C GLN A 519 45.55 -18.88 -65.89
N LEU A 520 44.67 -18.80 -66.90
CA LEU A 520 43.45 -17.97 -66.82
C LEU A 520 42.50 -18.45 -65.72
N GLU A 521 42.45 -19.75 -65.44
CA GLU A 521 41.65 -20.28 -64.34
C GLU A 521 42.25 -19.94 -62.98
N GLU A 522 43.57 -19.99 -62.83
CA GLU A 522 44.30 -19.55 -61.62
C GLU A 522 44.11 -18.05 -61.35
N GLU A 523 44.22 -17.21 -62.38
CA GLU A 523 43.96 -15.76 -62.26
C GLU A 523 42.52 -15.48 -61.82
N ARG A 524 41.54 -16.20 -62.38
CA ARG A 524 40.13 -16.10 -61.95
C ARG A 524 39.97 -16.53 -60.50
N ARG A 525 40.57 -17.65 -60.08
CA ARG A 525 40.52 -18.13 -58.70
C ARG A 525 41.18 -17.12 -57.74
N ALA A 526 42.31 -16.53 -58.11
CA ALA A 526 42.99 -15.50 -57.34
C ALA A 526 42.14 -14.23 -57.22
N HIS A 527 41.52 -13.78 -58.32
CA HIS A 527 40.61 -12.64 -58.32
C HIS A 527 39.39 -12.87 -57.41
N PHE A 528 38.73 -14.02 -57.50
CA PHE A 528 37.62 -14.37 -56.61
C PHE A 528 38.06 -14.53 -55.15
N GLY A 529 39.26 -15.05 -54.90
CA GLY A 529 39.87 -15.10 -53.56
C GLY A 529 40.04 -13.72 -52.94
N ALA A 530 40.62 -12.77 -53.69
CA ALA A 530 40.82 -11.40 -53.25
C ALA A 530 39.48 -10.66 -53.01
N LEU A 531 38.48 -10.90 -53.85
CA LEU A 531 37.14 -10.31 -53.68
C LEU A 531 36.46 -10.82 -52.40
N ARG A 532 36.50 -12.15 -52.17
CA ARG A 532 35.97 -12.77 -50.95
C ARG A 532 36.68 -12.29 -49.69
N GLN A 533 38.00 -12.05 -49.76
CA GLN A 533 38.75 -11.51 -48.63
C GLN A 533 38.30 -10.10 -48.26
N LYS A 534 38.11 -9.21 -49.26
CA LYS A 534 37.56 -7.86 -49.05
C LYS A 534 36.14 -7.88 -48.46
N GLU A 535 35.32 -8.85 -48.86
CA GLU A 535 33.98 -9.03 -48.28
C GLU A 535 34.04 -9.48 -46.82
N ARG A 536 34.94 -10.42 -46.49
CA ARG A 536 35.16 -10.87 -45.10
C ARG A 536 35.59 -9.71 -44.20
N GLU A 537 36.56 -8.90 -44.65
CA GLU A 537 37.01 -7.71 -43.91
C GLU A 537 35.89 -6.70 -43.65
N LYS A 538 34.99 -6.48 -44.63
CA LYS A 538 33.80 -5.63 -44.45
C LYS A 538 32.82 -6.21 -43.44
N VAL A 539 32.57 -7.52 -43.48
CA VAL A 539 31.69 -8.21 -42.52
C VAL A 539 32.29 -8.16 -41.11
N GLU A 540 33.60 -8.37 -40.97
CA GLU A 540 34.31 -8.25 -39.70
C GLU A 540 34.25 -6.82 -39.15
N ALA A 541 34.46 -5.80 -39.98
CA ALA A 541 34.35 -4.40 -39.58
C ALA A 541 32.93 -4.06 -39.08
N LEU A 542 31.88 -4.52 -39.77
CA LEU A 542 30.49 -4.35 -39.34
C LEU A 542 30.18 -5.12 -38.05
N SER A 543 30.74 -6.31 -37.88
CA SER A 543 30.60 -7.12 -36.67
C SER A 543 31.20 -6.41 -35.45
N VAL A 544 32.39 -5.80 -35.60
CA VAL A 544 33.04 -4.99 -34.55
C VAL A 544 32.20 -3.77 -34.20
N LEU A 545 31.67 -3.04 -35.19
CA LEU A 545 30.77 -1.91 -34.95
C LEU A 545 29.50 -2.33 -34.19
N CYS A 546 28.87 -3.44 -34.58
CA CYS A 546 27.71 -3.99 -33.90
C CYS A 546 28.04 -4.41 -32.45
N ALA A 547 29.19 -5.04 -32.23
CA ALA A 547 29.64 -5.43 -30.90
C ALA A 547 29.89 -4.21 -30.01
N ASN A 548 30.55 -3.18 -30.53
CA ASN A 548 30.80 -1.91 -29.82
C ASN A 548 29.49 -1.20 -29.49
N TRP A 549 28.52 -1.15 -30.40
CA TRP A 549 27.22 -0.56 -30.14
C TRP A 549 26.45 -1.29 -29.04
N ARG A 550 26.46 -2.63 -29.05
CA ARG A 550 25.88 -3.46 -27.97
C ARG A 550 26.59 -3.21 -26.64
N GLN A 551 27.92 -3.10 -26.63
CA GLN A 551 28.70 -2.85 -25.41
C GLN A 551 28.41 -1.45 -24.84
N ASN A 552 28.39 -0.42 -25.68
CA ASN A 552 28.07 0.96 -25.27
C ASN A 552 26.64 1.06 -24.74
N THR A 553 25.69 0.38 -25.37
CA THR A 553 24.29 0.33 -24.89
C THR A 553 24.18 -0.34 -23.52
N ARG A 554 24.98 -1.39 -23.25
CA ARG A 554 25.05 -2.02 -21.91
C ARG A 554 25.66 -1.07 -20.88
N ARG A 555 26.81 -0.45 -21.20
CA ARG A 555 27.47 0.53 -20.31
C ARG A 555 26.57 1.71 -19.96
N ALA A 556 25.86 2.28 -20.94
CA ALA A 556 24.92 3.37 -20.70
C ALA A 556 23.77 2.97 -19.76
N ARG A 557 23.22 1.76 -19.91
CA ARG A 557 22.19 1.24 -18.98
C ARG A 557 22.75 1.00 -17.57
N ASP A 558 23.97 0.48 -17.47
CA ASP A 558 24.62 0.25 -16.17
C ASP A 558 24.93 1.57 -15.45
N GLU A 559 25.37 2.59 -16.19
CA GLU A 559 25.58 3.96 -15.68
C GLU A 559 24.27 4.61 -15.23
N GLU A 560 23.19 4.49 -16.01
CA GLU A 560 21.86 4.99 -15.65
C GLU A 560 21.33 4.31 -14.37
N MET A 561 21.51 2.99 -14.26
CA MET A 561 21.14 2.24 -13.06
C MET A 561 21.97 2.65 -11.84
N LYS A 562 23.29 2.86 -12.01
CA LYS A 562 24.16 3.39 -10.94
C LYS A 562 23.76 4.79 -10.51
N SER A 563 23.43 5.68 -11.45
CA SER A 563 22.95 7.04 -11.14
C SER A 563 21.66 7.00 -10.33
N LYS A 564 20.67 6.20 -10.76
CA LYS A 564 19.41 6.01 -10.01
C LYS A 564 19.64 5.42 -8.62
N GLN A 565 20.58 4.48 -8.48
CA GLN A 565 20.94 3.93 -7.17
C GLN A 565 21.60 4.97 -6.27
N GLN A 566 22.50 5.81 -6.80
CA GLN A 566 23.13 6.90 -6.05
C GLN A 566 22.12 7.97 -5.63
N GLU A 567 21.20 8.38 -6.51
CA GLU A 567 20.11 9.30 -6.17
C GLU A 567 19.18 8.72 -5.11
N ALA A 568 18.79 7.45 -5.23
CA ALA A 568 17.97 6.77 -4.23
C ALA A 568 18.68 6.65 -2.87
N ALA A 569 20.00 6.40 -2.87
CA ALA A 569 20.81 6.38 -1.65
C ALA A 569 20.92 7.78 -1.01
N ARG A 570 21.13 8.83 -1.81
CA ARG A 570 21.14 10.23 -1.34
C ARG A 570 19.79 10.62 -0.73
N LEU A 571 18.68 10.30 -1.40
CA LEU A 571 17.34 10.56 -0.87
C LEU A 571 17.06 9.82 0.45
N LYS A 572 17.53 8.57 0.58
CA LYS A 572 17.43 7.81 1.83
C LYS A 572 18.29 8.44 2.94
N SER A 573 19.51 8.86 2.63
CA SER A 573 20.39 9.55 3.59
C SER A 573 19.75 10.84 4.10
N ASN A 574 19.22 11.67 3.20
CA ASN A 574 18.56 12.92 3.56
C ASN A 574 17.33 12.68 4.46
N LYS A 575 16.50 11.68 4.15
CA LYS A 575 15.37 11.31 5.02
C LYS A 575 15.82 10.85 6.41
N ASN A 576 16.87 10.03 6.47
CA ASN A 576 17.42 9.57 7.74
C ASN A 576 18.01 10.74 8.56
N GLU A 577 18.65 11.71 7.91
CA GLU A 577 19.14 12.93 8.56
C GLU A 577 18.01 13.81 9.07
N GLU A 578 16.95 14.02 8.29
CA GLU A 578 15.76 14.75 8.71
C GLU A 578 15.07 14.09 9.90
N ASP A 579 14.90 12.76 9.86
CA ASP A 579 14.30 11.99 10.93
C ASP A 579 15.18 11.99 12.19
N ALA A 580 16.52 11.94 12.05
CA ALA A 580 17.44 12.11 13.16
C ALA A 580 17.36 13.51 13.79
N ARG A 581 17.24 14.57 12.97
CA ARG A 581 17.02 15.95 13.46
C ARG A 581 15.69 16.08 14.20
N ARG A 582 14.61 15.49 13.68
CA ARG A 582 13.30 15.46 14.35
C ARG A 582 13.35 14.69 15.67
N ALA A 583 14.06 13.57 15.72
CA ALA A 583 14.25 12.78 16.93
C ALA A 583 15.02 13.57 18.00
N LEU A 584 16.08 14.30 17.63
CA LEU A 584 16.82 15.16 18.54
C LEU A 584 15.94 16.28 19.11
N LEU A 585 15.19 16.99 18.25
CA LEU A 585 14.25 18.03 18.68
C LEU A 585 13.19 17.48 19.64
N LEU A 586 12.66 16.28 19.38
CA LEU A 586 11.71 15.61 20.26
C LEU A 586 12.33 15.25 21.61
N CYS A 587 13.56 14.72 21.62
CA CYS A 587 14.28 14.41 22.85
C CYS A 587 14.52 15.67 23.70
N ASP A 588 14.88 16.79 23.07
CA ASP A 588 15.11 18.05 23.77
C ASP A 588 13.80 18.66 24.27
N ALA A 589 12.71 18.60 23.51
CA ALA A 589 11.38 19.00 23.97
C ALA A 589 10.90 18.15 25.17
N LEU A 590 11.17 16.84 25.17
CA LEU A 590 10.86 15.96 26.31
C LEU A 590 11.74 16.26 27.53
N LYS A 591 13.03 16.61 27.33
CA LYS A 591 13.91 17.04 28.42
C LYS A 591 13.42 18.36 29.02
N GLN A 592 13.02 19.33 28.20
CA GLN A 592 12.46 20.60 28.67
C GLN A 592 11.17 20.37 29.46
N LYS A 593 10.19 19.62 28.93
CA LYS A 593 8.96 19.27 29.68
C LYS A 593 9.22 18.57 31.02
N ARG A 594 10.28 17.75 31.12
CA ARG A 594 10.69 17.13 32.39
C ARG A 594 11.32 18.15 33.35
N LYS A 595 12.10 19.12 32.84
CA LYS A 595 12.62 20.23 33.65
C LYS A 595 11.49 21.12 34.15
N ASP A 596 10.57 21.50 33.27
CA ASP A 596 9.41 22.34 33.60
C ASP A 596 8.52 21.67 34.66
N ARG A 597 8.22 20.37 34.53
CA ARG A 597 7.48 19.64 35.57
C ARG A 597 8.23 19.59 36.91
N ARG A 598 9.56 19.53 36.90
CA ARG A 598 10.36 19.58 38.13
C ARG A 598 10.31 20.96 38.76
N THR A 599 10.44 22.03 37.96
CA THR A 599 10.36 23.41 38.48
C THR A 599 8.97 23.73 39.01
N GLU A 600 7.91 23.32 38.31
CA GLU A 600 6.52 23.41 38.78
C GLU A 600 6.32 22.65 40.09
N PHE A 601 6.84 21.41 40.19
CA PHE A 601 6.76 20.62 41.43
C PHE A 601 7.49 21.30 42.60
N PHE A 602 8.69 21.83 42.37
CA PHE A 602 9.42 22.59 43.40
C PHE A 602 8.71 23.88 43.78
N ALA A 603 8.11 24.59 42.83
CA ALA A 603 7.32 25.80 43.08
C ALA A 603 6.08 25.49 43.94
N LEU A 604 5.32 24.45 43.59
CA LEU A 604 4.15 24.00 44.37
C LEU A 604 4.55 23.60 45.80
N LYS A 605 5.65 22.85 45.96
CA LYS A 605 6.14 22.44 47.29
C LYS A 605 6.64 23.64 48.11
N ALA A 606 7.22 24.65 47.47
CA ALA A 606 7.61 25.89 48.14
C ALA A 606 6.40 26.72 48.57
N GLU A 607 5.35 26.79 47.73
CA GLU A 607 4.09 27.46 48.06
C GLU A 607 3.35 26.75 49.20
N GLU A 608 3.31 25.43 49.20
CA GLU A 608 2.74 24.62 50.29
C GLU A 608 3.48 24.87 51.61
N ARG A 609 4.83 24.94 51.57
CA ARG A 609 5.63 25.34 52.75
C ARG A 609 5.31 26.76 53.22
N ARG A 610 5.11 27.72 52.31
CA ARG A 610 4.70 29.09 52.67
C ARG A 610 3.35 29.10 53.36
N ARG A 611 2.34 28.42 52.79
CA ARG A 611 1.00 28.30 53.39
C ARG A 611 1.04 27.62 54.76
N ASN A 612 1.84 26.56 54.93
CA ASN A 612 2.01 25.90 56.22
C ASN A 612 2.69 26.80 57.25
N ASN A 613 3.70 27.57 56.85
CA ASN A 613 4.35 28.54 57.74
C ASN A 613 3.40 29.69 58.13
N GLU A 614 2.59 30.20 57.20
CA GLU A 614 1.56 31.20 57.48
C GLU A 614 0.51 30.66 58.46
N LEU A 615 0.04 29.43 58.25
CA LEU A 615 -0.85 28.73 59.18
C LEU A 615 -0.22 28.56 60.57
N LEU A 616 1.07 28.20 60.65
CA LEU A 616 1.78 28.05 61.91
C LEU A 616 1.93 29.41 62.64
N LEU A 617 2.20 30.49 61.90
CA LEU A 617 2.30 31.84 62.47
C LEU A 617 0.93 32.32 62.97
N LEU A 618 -0.15 32.04 62.23
CA LEU A 618 -1.51 32.33 62.67
C LEU A 618 -1.89 31.52 63.93
N ALA A 619 -1.49 30.23 63.99
CA ALA A 619 -1.73 29.38 65.15
C ALA A 619 -0.94 29.82 66.41
N LYS A 620 0.32 30.26 66.24
CA LYS A 620 1.08 30.87 67.34
C LYS A 620 0.43 32.17 67.81
N GLY A 621 -0.05 33.00 66.88
CA GLY A 621 -0.80 34.21 67.20
C GLY A 621 -2.07 33.92 68.02
N THR A 622 -2.79 32.84 67.73
CA THR A 622 -3.95 32.42 68.53
C THR A 622 -3.56 31.90 69.92
N SER A 623 -2.48 31.11 70.01
CA SER A 623 -1.98 30.61 71.30
C SER A 623 -1.49 31.74 72.21
N ASP A 624 -0.70 32.68 71.68
CA ASP A 624 -0.20 33.84 72.43
C ASP A 624 -1.34 34.74 72.91
N MET A 625 -2.41 34.86 72.12
CA MET A 625 -3.62 35.61 72.49
C MET A 625 -4.41 34.89 73.58
N GLU A 626 -4.50 33.56 73.52
CA GLU A 626 -5.12 32.73 74.56
C GLU A 626 -4.33 32.77 75.87
N GLU A 627 -3.01 32.64 75.83
CA GLU A 627 -2.15 32.75 77.03
C GLU A 627 -2.26 34.12 77.69
N LYS A 628 -2.29 35.21 76.90
CA LYS A 628 -2.54 36.56 77.43
C LYS A 628 -3.91 36.68 78.07
N HIS A 629 -4.93 36.08 77.46
CA HIS A 629 -6.28 36.07 78.00
C HIS A 629 -6.36 35.28 79.33
N TRP A 630 -5.73 34.11 79.40
CA TRP A 630 -5.64 33.32 80.64
C TRP A 630 -4.86 34.05 81.73
N SER A 631 -3.72 34.64 81.42
CA SER A 631 -2.94 35.47 82.36
C SER A 631 -3.76 36.64 82.91
N GLN A 632 -4.58 37.30 82.07
CA GLN A 632 -5.48 38.36 82.53
C GLN A 632 -6.58 37.83 83.46
N GLN A 633 -7.13 36.64 83.19
CA GLN A 633 -8.11 36.01 84.08
C GLN A 633 -7.49 35.61 85.42
N GLU A 634 -6.27 35.06 85.41
CA GLU A 634 -5.53 34.71 86.63
C GLU A 634 -5.22 35.95 87.45
N LEU A 635 -4.73 37.03 86.84
CA LEU A 635 -4.56 38.34 87.50
C LEU A 635 -5.87 38.86 88.09
N GLY A 636 -6.99 38.70 87.36
CA GLY A 636 -8.32 39.06 87.86
C GLY A 636 -8.76 38.22 89.07
N ALA A 637 -8.44 36.92 89.08
CA ALA A 637 -8.75 36.01 90.18
C ALA A 637 -7.87 36.31 91.41
N ILE A 638 -6.56 36.51 91.21
CA ILE A 638 -5.60 36.92 92.24
C ILE A 638 -6.04 38.26 92.85
N ASN A 639 -6.39 39.25 92.04
CA ASN A 639 -6.87 40.55 92.52
C ASN A 639 -8.16 40.43 93.35
N ARG A 640 -9.07 39.51 93.01
CA ARG A 640 -10.27 39.26 93.82
C ARG A 640 -9.93 38.59 95.15
N LEU A 641 -8.98 37.65 95.15
CA LEU A 641 -8.49 37.00 96.36
C LEU A 641 -7.78 37.99 97.29
N THR A 642 -6.89 38.84 96.76
CA THR A 642 -6.19 39.87 97.55
C THR A 642 -7.16 40.93 98.09
N VAL A 643 -8.17 41.33 97.31
CA VAL A 643 -9.23 42.24 97.80
C VAL A 643 -10.08 41.58 98.89
N ARG A 644 -10.39 40.28 98.80
CA ARG A 644 -11.09 39.55 99.88
C ARG A 644 -10.24 39.47 101.14
N GLN A 645 -8.97 39.05 101.03
CA GLN A 645 -8.05 38.99 102.16
C GLN A 645 -7.89 40.35 102.83
N ASN A 646 -7.69 41.42 102.05
CA ASN A 646 -7.59 42.79 102.58
C ASN A 646 -8.90 43.29 103.24
N LYS A 647 -10.07 42.79 102.81
CA LYS A 647 -11.35 43.10 103.45
C LYS A 647 -11.48 42.40 104.81
N GLU A 648 -11.06 41.15 104.89
CA GLU A 648 -11.07 40.35 106.13
C GLU A 648 -10.09 40.92 107.17
N PHE A 649 -8.90 41.38 106.74
CA PHE A 649 -7.95 42.07 107.63
C PHE A 649 -8.42 43.44 108.12
N ARG A 650 -9.33 44.13 107.39
CA ARG A 650 -9.91 45.41 107.81
C ARG A 650 -11.17 45.29 108.67
N SER A 651 -11.75 44.09 108.79
CA SER A 651 -12.90 43.81 109.66
C SER A 651 -12.55 43.07 110.95
N GLY A 652 -11.25 42.89 111.23
CA GLY A 652 -10.73 42.18 112.41
C GLY A 652 -10.02 43.05 113.45
N PHE A 653 -10.17 44.39 113.39
CA PHE A 653 -9.73 45.34 114.42
C PHE A 653 -10.85 46.33 114.74
#